data_AF-A0A7D3VXQ5-F1
#
_entry.id   AF-A0A7D3VXQ5-F1
#
_cell.length_a   1.000
_cell.length_b   1.000
_cell.length_c   1.000
_cell.angle_alpha   90.00
_cell.angle_beta   90.00
_cell.angle_gamma   90.00
#
_symmetry.space_group_name_H-M   'P 1'
#
loop_
_entity.id
_entity.type
_entity.pdbx_description
1 polymer ?
#
loop_
_entity_poly.entity_id
_entity_poly.type
_entity_poly.pdbx_seq_one_letter_code
_entity_poly.pdbx_strand_id
1 'polypeptide(L)'
;MQAAGGAGEALDRAGDGDGGDHAAAGAADRGGDRADALLALADGLGPAAAADGREGGRLELGAAQPAVHPVGLLPGEQDLRGGPGGHREGGADGDGVAQAAGALGGGDADADVALPAEQRGALAGVVAQLGEDRLRDGEQAVLAGGDGELGEPRPEDEAALGIAVDEAVVLQRDGEPVGRGAGEAGGLHELRERGGTGLQRVQHENRFVKYADSARVVHVLILPSRNLRCKSGGPDRGATARRTIMTGEVGVMGRTLAEKVYDAHVVRRAEGEPDLLYIDLHLVHEVTSPQAFDGLRMAGRQVRRPDLTIATEDHNVPTTDLLMPIADPVSRTQVETLRKNCSDFGIRLHPMGDDGQGIVHVIGPQLGLTQPGMTVVCGDSHTSTHGAFGALAFGIGTSEVEHVLATQTLPQIQPKTMAVTVDGELPDGVTAKDLILAIIAKIGTGGGQGHIIEYRGEAIRSLSMEGRMTVCNMSIEAGARAGMIAPDETTFEYLKGRPNAPQGADWDKAVEYWTSLRTDDDAVFDTEVVIDAAELTPFVTWGTNPGQGLPLGESVPDPAAIDDPVKRQNAERALEYMGLTAGTPLRDIKVDTVFVGSCTNGRIEDLRAVAGVLEGRKVADGVRMLVVPGSMKVKQQAEQEGLDQVISASGAEWREAGCSMCLAMNPDKLTPGERSASTSNRNFEGRQGPGGRTHLVSPAVAAATAVTGRLAAPADL
;
A
#
# COMPACT_ATOMS: atom_id res chain seq x y z
N MET A 1 3.83 -43.35 -16.21
CA MET A 1 3.81 -44.68 -16.88
C MET A 1 4.62 -45.64 -16.01
N GLN A 2 4.06 -46.80 -15.60
CA GLN A 2 4.64 -47.98 -14.89
C GLN A 2 5.89 -47.77 -14.00
N ALA A 3 5.92 -47.95 -12.66
CA ALA A 3 5.40 -48.98 -11.72
C ALA A 3 6.46 -50.04 -11.28
N ALA A 4 6.21 -50.64 -10.09
CA ALA A 4 7.02 -51.60 -9.30
C ALA A 4 8.07 -50.98 -8.33
N GLY A 5 8.35 -51.57 -7.16
CA GLY A 5 7.68 -52.71 -6.50
C GLY A 5 8.45 -53.28 -5.28
N GLY A 6 7.75 -54.02 -4.40
CA GLY A 6 8.27 -54.61 -3.14
C GLY A 6 7.99 -53.75 -1.91
N ALA A 7 7.46 -54.21 -0.76
CA ALA A 7 7.25 -55.55 -0.20
C ALA A 7 8.53 -56.42 -0.07
N GLY A 8 8.96 -56.89 1.10
CA GLY A 8 8.49 -56.68 2.49
C GLY A 8 8.26 -58.00 3.23
N GLU A 9 8.57 -58.05 4.53
CA GLU A 9 8.16 -59.14 5.43
C GLU A 9 8.32 -58.73 6.91
N ALA A 10 7.49 -59.28 7.79
CA ALA A 10 7.55 -59.05 9.23
C ALA A 10 7.12 -60.31 9.99
N LEU A 11 7.86 -60.64 11.05
CA LEU A 11 7.48 -61.59 12.09
C LEU A 11 7.83 -60.92 13.44
N ASP A 12 6.90 -60.76 14.37
CA ASP A 12 6.38 -61.78 15.30
C ASP A 12 7.47 -62.35 16.25
N ARG A 13 7.28 -62.42 17.58
CA ARG A 13 6.08 -62.11 18.41
C ARG A 13 6.44 -62.03 19.91
N ALA A 14 5.67 -61.24 20.68
CA ALA A 14 5.45 -61.31 22.14
C ALA A 14 6.66 -61.21 23.11
N GLY A 15 6.49 -60.74 24.36
CA GLY A 15 5.29 -60.15 24.99
C GLY A 15 5.46 -59.96 26.50
N ASP A 16 4.46 -59.31 27.11
CA ASP A 16 4.16 -59.22 28.56
C ASP A 16 5.22 -58.59 29.51
N GLY A 17 4.86 -57.85 30.57
CA GLY A 17 3.54 -57.38 31.02
C GLY A 17 3.60 -56.85 32.47
N ASP A 18 2.84 -55.78 32.77
CA ASP A 18 2.73 -55.08 34.07
C ASP A 18 4.03 -54.54 34.71
N GLY A 19 4.01 -53.51 35.57
CA GLY A 19 2.91 -52.64 36.01
C GLY A 19 3.19 -52.04 37.40
N GLY A 20 2.63 -50.88 37.74
CA GLY A 20 2.62 -50.35 39.12
C GLY A 20 3.21 -48.95 39.34
N ASP A 21 2.29 -47.99 39.45
CA ASP A 21 2.47 -46.60 39.87
C ASP A 21 3.21 -46.37 41.21
N HIS A 22 3.91 -45.22 41.38
CA HIS A 22 3.33 -44.02 42.03
C HIS A 22 4.34 -42.90 42.44
N ALA A 23 3.86 -41.65 42.34
CA ALA A 23 4.04 -40.51 43.25
C ALA A 23 5.44 -40.03 43.73
N ALA A 24 5.95 -39.02 43.00
CA ALA A 24 6.13 -37.62 43.46
C ALA A 24 7.00 -37.20 44.70
N ALA A 25 7.63 -36.03 44.51
CA ALA A 25 8.14 -35.05 45.49
C ALA A 25 9.47 -35.34 46.25
N GLY A 26 10.21 -34.26 46.52
CA GLY A 26 11.43 -34.25 47.34
C GLY A 26 12.54 -33.37 46.76
N ALA A 27 12.99 -32.35 47.51
CA ALA A 27 14.11 -31.47 47.15
C ALA A 27 15.20 -31.47 48.24
N ALA A 28 16.22 -30.61 48.08
CA ALA A 28 17.27 -30.24 49.04
C ALA A 28 18.55 -31.11 49.12
N ASP A 29 19.59 -30.61 48.43
CA ASP A 29 20.78 -29.96 49.02
C ASP A 29 21.68 -30.69 50.05
N ARG A 30 22.96 -30.82 49.66
CA ARG A 30 24.22 -30.67 50.45
C ARG A 30 25.30 -30.18 49.45
N GLY A 31 26.25 -29.27 49.70
CA GLY A 31 26.76 -28.65 50.93
C GLY A 31 27.97 -29.41 51.49
N GLY A 32 29.21 -28.89 51.59
CA GLY A 32 29.83 -27.58 51.24
C GLY A 32 31.37 -27.77 51.22
N ASP A 33 32.28 -26.81 51.46
CA ASP A 33 32.26 -25.37 51.78
C ASP A 33 33.71 -24.80 51.66
N ARG A 34 33.89 -23.46 51.67
CA ARG A 34 35.16 -22.65 51.79
C ARG A 34 36.07 -22.60 50.54
N ALA A 35 36.72 -21.48 50.18
CA ALA A 35 36.75 -20.05 50.59
C ALA A 35 37.68 -19.31 49.58
N ASP A 36 37.87 -17.98 49.45
CA ASP A 36 37.34 -16.70 50.01
C ASP A 36 37.79 -15.58 49.01
N ALA A 37 37.46 -14.27 49.05
CA ALA A 37 36.62 -13.39 49.89
C ALA A 37 36.34 -12.04 49.15
N LEU A 38 35.20 -11.39 49.44
CA LEU A 38 34.95 -9.92 49.64
C LEU A 38 35.52 -8.83 48.65
N LEU A 39 34.86 -7.68 48.38
CA LEU A 39 33.45 -7.24 48.44
C LEU A 39 33.25 -5.84 47.74
N ALA A 40 32.16 -5.69 46.95
CA ALA A 40 31.27 -4.52 46.73
C ALA A 40 31.71 -3.02 46.55
N LEU A 41 31.08 -2.40 45.52
CA LEU A 41 30.30 -1.12 45.48
C LEU A 41 30.92 0.31 45.50
N ALA A 42 30.67 1.01 44.38
CA ALA A 42 29.87 2.26 44.23
C ALA A 42 30.46 3.70 44.35
N ASP A 43 29.77 4.59 43.61
CA ASP A 43 29.67 6.07 43.65
C ASP A 43 30.90 6.98 43.42
N GLY A 44 30.68 8.15 42.79
CA GLY A 44 31.71 9.22 42.71
C GLY A 44 31.56 10.27 41.61
N LEU A 45 30.71 11.28 41.84
CA LEU A 45 30.55 12.49 41.01
C LEU A 45 31.86 13.29 40.76
N GLY A 46 31.97 13.89 39.56
CA GLY A 46 32.45 15.28 39.41
C GLY A 46 33.95 15.51 39.13
N PRO A 47 34.36 16.77 38.82
CA PRO A 47 35.58 17.02 38.03
C PRO A 47 36.67 17.92 38.66
N ALA A 48 37.83 17.90 37.99
CA ALA A 48 38.78 19.02 37.74
C ALA A 48 40.04 19.22 38.62
N ALA A 49 41.10 19.65 37.89
CA ALA A 49 42.16 20.61 38.26
C ALA A 49 43.46 20.17 39.00
N ALA A 50 44.49 19.92 38.17
CA ALA A 50 45.71 20.75 38.03
C ALA A 50 46.98 20.52 38.90
N ALA A 51 48.07 21.16 38.43
CA ALA A 51 49.48 21.18 38.91
C ALA A 51 50.32 19.92 38.62
N ASP A 52 51.58 20.00 38.15
CA ASP A 52 52.37 21.14 37.62
C ASP A 52 53.42 20.66 36.59
N GLY A 53 54.02 21.56 35.80
CA GLY A 53 55.08 21.26 34.84
C GLY A 53 55.25 22.36 33.78
N ARG A 54 56.17 23.32 34.01
CA ARG A 54 56.36 24.51 33.16
C ARG A 54 57.68 24.49 32.38
N GLU A 55 57.63 24.83 31.09
CA GLU A 55 58.57 25.67 30.30
C GLU A 55 58.07 25.73 28.83
N GLY A 56 58.11 26.84 28.06
CA GLY A 56 58.35 28.26 28.39
C GLY A 56 58.40 29.17 27.14
N GLY A 57 57.50 30.18 27.04
CA GLY A 57 57.46 31.22 25.97
C GLY A 57 56.34 31.05 24.93
N ARG A 58 55.24 31.83 24.93
CA ARG A 58 55.05 33.23 24.41
C ARG A 58 55.31 33.33 22.89
N LEU A 59 54.37 33.80 22.06
CA LEU A 59 53.59 35.06 22.14
C LEU A 59 52.09 34.93 21.79
N GLU A 60 51.35 36.05 21.83
CA GLU A 60 49.87 36.10 21.90
C GLU A 60 49.16 36.60 20.62
N LEU A 61 47.93 36.09 20.44
CA LEU A 61 46.67 36.76 20.03
C LEU A 61 46.70 38.01 19.11
N GLY A 62 45.90 37.97 18.03
CA GLY A 62 45.45 39.13 17.25
C GLY A 62 44.25 38.78 16.36
N ALA A 63 43.35 39.74 16.12
CA ALA A 63 42.08 39.52 15.41
C ALA A 63 41.90 40.46 14.20
N ALA A 64 40.75 40.31 13.52
CA ALA A 64 40.20 41.14 12.42
C ALA A 64 40.57 40.79 10.96
N GLN A 65 39.59 40.99 10.07
CA GLN A 65 39.72 41.07 8.61
C GLN A 65 40.21 42.48 8.20
N PRO A 66 40.73 42.68 6.96
CA PRO A 66 39.85 43.11 5.86
C PRO A 66 40.25 42.51 4.48
N ALA A 67 39.70 43.05 3.38
CA ALA A 67 39.77 42.53 2.00
C ALA A 67 40.59 43.41 1.02
N VAL A 68 40.61 43.04 -0.29
CA VAL A 68 40.57 43.89 -1.53
C VAL A 68 41.39 43.31 -2.72
N HIS A 69 40.91 43.56 -3.96
CA HIS A 69 41.42 43.15 -5.29
C HIS A 69 42.66 43.96 -5.80
N PRO A 70 43.22 43.67 -7.01
CA PRO A 70 42.69 44.11 -8.34
C PRO A 70 42.51 42.95 -9.35
N VAL A 71 41.80 42.96 -10.51
CA VAL A 71 41.16 43.96 -11.42
C VAL A 71 41.93 44.29 -12.73
N GLY A 72 41.26 44.09 -13.89
CA GLY A 72 41.65 44.54 -15.25
C GLY A 72 41.85 43.38 -16.27
N LEU A 73 41.47 43.44 -17.56
CA LEU A 73 40.81 44.47 -18.39
C LEU A 73 40.03 43.83 -19.58
N LEU A 74 39.09 44.58 -20.19
CA LEU A 74 38.55 44.39 -21.56
C LEU A 74 39.07 45.51 -22.49
N PRO A 75 39.18 45.29 -23.82
CA PRO A 75 38.12 45.68 -24.78
C PRO A 75 37.99 44.69 -25.97
N GLY A 76 37.10 44.83 -26.97
CA GLY A 76 36.05 45.82 -27.25
C GLY A 76 35.33 45.51 -28.60
N GLU A 77 34.32 46.30 -28.96
CA GLU A 77 33.49 46.12 -30.18
C GLU A 77 34.11 46.77 -31.45
N GLN A 78 33.75 46.31 -32.66
CA GLN A 78 32.94 47.09 -33.66
C GLN A 78 32.96 46.61 -35.14
N ASP A 79 31.80 46.83 -35.78
CA ASP A 79 31.52 47.18 -37.19
C ASP A 79 31.34 46.11 -38.31
N LEU A 80 30.64 46.55 -39.36
CA LEU A 80 29.98 45.82 -40.44
C LEU A 80 30.63 46.08 -41.81
N ARG A 81 30.41 45.18 -42.81
CA ARG A 81 29.96 45.46 -44.20
C ARG A 81 30.28 44.34 -45.20
N GLY A 82 29.33 44.05 -46.10
CA GLY A 82 29.59 43.80 -47.53
C GLY A 82 29.75 42.35 -48.03
N GLY A 83 28.85 41.93 -48.93
CA GLY A 83 29.14 40.95 -49.99
C GLY A 83 29.49 41.67 -51.31
N PRO A 84 29.17 41.15 -52.52
CA PRO A 84 28.57 39.84 -52.84
C PRO A 84 29.23 39.11 -54.06
N GLY A 85 28.70 37.94 -54.46
CA GLY A 85 28.91 37.34 -55.79
C GLY A 85 28.49 35.85 -55.85
N GLY A 86 28.06 35.29 -56.98
CA GLY A 86 27.67 35.90 -58.25
C GLY A 86 27.73 34.95 -59.47
N HIS A 87 26.63 34.86 -60.24
CA HIS A 87 26.47 34.16 -61.55
C HIS A 87 26.42 32.60 -61.49
N ARG A 88 25.49 31.88 -62.15
CA ARG A 88 25.03 31.80 -63.58
C ARG A 88 26.07 31.11 -64.48
N GLU A 89 25.75 30.29 -65.49
CA GLU A 89 24.52 29.80 -66.19
C GLU A 89 24.85 28.37 -66.75
N GLY A 90 23.99 27.52 -67.32
CA GLY A 90 22.55 27.54 -67.64
C GLY A 90 22.20 26.50 -68.76
N GLY A 91 20.92 26.13 -68.92
CA GLY A 91 20.36 25.44 -70.11
C GLY A 91 20.45 23.90 -70.16
N ALA A 92 19.57 23.17 -70.87
CA ALA A 92 18.31 23.54 -71.53
C ALA A 92 17.42 22.30 -71.82
N ASP A 93 16.17 22.54 -72.25
CA ASP A 93 15.19 21.62 -72.88
C ASP A 93 14.65 20.40 -72.06
N GLY A 94 13.35 20.02 -72.10
CA GLY A 94 12.15 20.70 -72.62
C GLY A 94 11.07 19.77 -73.20
N ASP A 95 9.85 19.72 -72.62
CA ASP A 95 8.52 19.72 -73.33
C ASP A 95 7.30 19.45 -72.40
N GLY A 96 6.12 19.97 -72.78
CA GLY A 96 4.77 19.62 -72.23
C GLY A 96 4.33 20.29 -70.91
N VAL A 97 3.77 21.52 -70.83
CA VAL A 97 2.50 22.09 -71.40
C VAL A 97 1.24 21.43 -70.80
N ALA A 98 0.25 22.12 -70.17
CA ALA A 98 -0.04 23.55 -69.90
C ALA A 98 -0.82 23.70 -68.55
N GLN A 99 -0.61 24.74 -67.70
CA GLN A 99 -1.22 26.10 -67.69
C GLN A 99 -2.77 26.15 -67.53
N ALA A 100 -3.41 27.05 -66.75
CA ALA A 100 -3.03 28.02 -65.69
C ALA A 100 -4.33 28.45 -64.92
N ALA A 101 -4.44 29.40 -63.97
CA ALA A 101 -3.60 30.51 -63.48
C ALA A 101 -4.04 31.01 -62.06
N GLY A 102 -3.20 31.80 -61.37
CA GLY A 102 -3.52 32.59 -60.16
C GLY A 102 -3.04 31.93 -58.85
N ALA A 103 -2.00 32.38 -58.11
CA ALA A 103 -1.66 33.70 -57.54
C ALA A 103 -2.47 34.06 -56.27
N LEU A 104 -1.89 34.51 -55.14
CA LEU A 104 -0.46 34.75 -54.79
C LEU A 104 -0.29 34.87 -53.25
N GLY A 105 0.84 34.41 -52.69
CA GLY A 105 1.55 35.07 -51.58
C GLY A 105 1.46 34.52 -50.14
N GLY A 106 2.64 34.24 -49.56
CA GLY A 106 3.00 34.76 -48.22
C GLY A 106 3.36 33.78 -47.09
N GLY A 107 4.64 33.76 -46.71
CA GLY A 107 5.07 33.59 -45.30
C GLY A 107 5.72 32.25 -44.92
N ASP A 108 7.04 32.25 -44.77
CA ASP A 108 7.80 31.20 -44.06
C ASP A 108 7.77 31.43 -42.54
N ALA A 109 7.80 30.34 -41.76
CA ALA A 109 8.33 30.32 -40.39
C ALA A 109 8.69 28.87 -40.03
N ASP A 110 9.92 28.64 -39.55
CA ASP A 110 10.45 27.32 -39.20
C ASP A 110 9.99 26.82 -37.81
N ALA A 111 10.27 25.54 -37.55
CA ALA A 111 10.13 24.96 -36.21
C ALA A 111 11.15 25.56 -35.22
N ASP A 112 10.80 25.59 -33.93
CA ASP A 112 11.74 25.94 -32.86
C ASP A 112 11.82 24.84 -31.79
N VAL A 113 12.98 24.73 -31.16
CA VAL A 113 13.42 23.55 -30.39
C VAL A 113 13.21 23.73 -28.89
N ALA A 114 12.67 22.72 -28.22
CA ALA A 114 12.61 22.66 -26.76
C ALA A 114 13.89 22.03 -26.17
N LEU A 115 14.65 22.81 -25.40
CA LEU A 115 15.89 22.43 -24.70
C LEU A 115 15.92 23.10 -23.29
N PRO A 116 16.73 22.62 -22.33
CA PRO A 116 16.14 22.09 -21.09
C PRO A 116 15.97 23.08 -19.93
N ALA A 117 15.29 22.60 -18.88
CA ALA A 117 15.13 23.33 -17.62
C ALA A 117 16.41 23.33 -16.78
N GLU A 118 17.04 24.50 -16.63
CA GLU A 118 18.09 24.75 -15.64
C GLU A 118 17.80 26.02 -14.82
N GLN A 119 18.27 26.02 -13.57
CA GLN A 119 18.49 27.18 -12.68
C GLN A 119 17.28 28.08 -12.36
N ARG A 120 16.64 27.82 -11.22
CA ARG A 120 16.05 28.88 -10.36
C ARG A 120 16.53 28.75 -8.92
N GLY A 121 17.58 29.50 -8.60
CA GLY A 121 18.06 29.71 -7.23
C GLY A 121 18.35 31.20 -7.01
N ALA A 122 18.02 31.68 -5.80
CA ALA A 122 18.26 33.04 -5.29
C ALA A 122 17.67 34.23 -6.09
N LEU A 123 16.71 34.93 -5.48
CA LEU A 123 16.94 36.27 -4.94
C LEU A 123 15.78 36.71 -4.04
N ALA A 124 16.09 37.40 -2.94
CA ALA A 124 15.12 37.90 -1.98
C ALA A 124 15.30 39.40 -1.74
N GLY A 125 14.20 40.15 -1.85
CA GLY A 125 14.06 41.54 -1.42
C GLY A 125 14.43 42.62 -2.45
N VAL A 126 13.49 43.54 -2.71
CA VAL A 126 13.56 44.96 -2.28
C VAL A 126 12.26 45.70 -2.67
N VAL A 127 11.60 46.28 -1.65
CA VAL A 127 10.75 47.50 -1.59
C VAL A 127 9.81 47.87 -2.76
N ALA A 128 8.53 48.10 -2.42
CA ALA A 128 7.45 48.54 -3.31
C ALA A 128 7.40 50.05 -3.60
N GLN A 129 6.74 50.44 -4.72
CA GLN A 129 5.95 51.68 -4.80
C GLN A 129 5.00 51.71 -6.03
N LEU A 130 3.82 52.35 -5.84
CA LEU A 130 2.81 52.72 -6.87
C LEU A 130 2.06 51.52 -7.53
N GLY A 131 0.79 51.64 -7.95
CA GLY A 131 -0.16 52.75 -7.85
C GLY A 131 -1.60 52.30 -8.18
N GLU A 132 -2.60 53.14 -7.91
CA GLU A 132 -4.04 52.84 -8.05
C GLU A 132 -4.51 52.83 -9.51
N ASP A 133 -5.45 51.94 -9.90
CA ASP A 133 -6.76 52.40 -10.40
C ASP A 133 -7.86 51.32 -10.57
N ARG A 134 -9.12 51.76 -10.36
CA ARG A 134 -10.43 51.34 -10.96
C ARG A 134 -10.67 49.87 -11.39
N LEU A 135 -11.65 49.13 -10.85
CA LEU A 135 -13.14 49.30 -10.73
C LEU A 135 -13.97 48.62 -11.85
N ARG A 136 -14.99 47.85 -11.38
CA ARG A 136 -16.31 47.53 -11.98
C ARG A 136 -16.53 46.26 -12.84
N ASP A 137 -17.62 45.59 -12.46
CA ASP A 137 -18.78 45.12 -13.25
C ASP A 137 -18.54 44.36 -14.58
N GLY A 138 -19.17 43.20 -14.85
CA GLY A 138 -20.10 42.44 -14.00
C GLY A 138 -20.95 41.42 -14.78
N GLU A 139 -21.79 40.71 -14.04
CA GLU A 139 -22.97 39.91 -14.44
C GLU A 139 -22.85 38.71 -15.40
N GLN A 140 -23.52 37.66 -14.96
CA GLN A 140 -23.70 36.33 -15.56
C GLN A 140 -24.48 36.36 -16.87
N ALA A 141 -24.30 35.32 -17.70
CA ALA A 141 -25.40 34.72 -18.45
C ALA A 141 -25.23 33.20 -18.56
N VAL A 142 -26.30 32.45 -18.28
CA VAL A 142 -26.41 31.00 -18.48
C VAL A 142 -27.28 30.77 -19.71
N LEU A 143 -26.94 29.79 -20.57
CA LEU A 143 -27.87 28.92 -21.29
C LEU A 143 -27.13 27.71 -21.89
N ALA A 144 -27.84 26.69 -22.36
CA ALA A 144 -27.32 25.33 -22.50
C ALA A 144 -27.70 24.59 -23.79
N GLY A 145 -26.94 23.52 -24.10
CA GLY A 145 -27.38 22.38 -24.92
C GLY A 145 -26.84 22.32 -26.35
N GLY A 146 -26.39 21.12 -26.79
CA GLY A 146 -26.04 20.85 -28.18
C GLY A 146 -24.88 19.85 -28.37
N ASP A 147 -25.22 18.56 -28.39
CA ASP A 147 -24.47 17.37 -28.80
C ASP A 147 -23.12 17.53 -29.54
N GLY A 148 -22.09 16.77 -29.10
CA GLY A 148 -20.78 16.65 -29.75
C GLY A 148 -20.08 15.32 -29.41
N GLU A 149 -19.40 14.75 -30.41
CA GLU A 149 -18.91 13.35 -30.50
C GLU A 149 -17.90 12.90 -29.43
N LEU A 150 -17.73 11.57 -29.31
CA LEU A 150 -16.83 10.90 -28.36
C LEU A 150 -15.35 11.26 -28.61
N GLY A 151 -14.71 11.92 -27.63
CA GLY A 151 -13.26 12.13 -27.59
C GLY A 151 -12.53 11.09 -26.73
N GLU A 152 -11.31 10.74 -27.12
CA GLU A 152 -10.45 9.82 -26.37
C GLU A 152 -9.93 10.44 -25.06
N PRO A 153 -9.75 9.65 -23.98
CA PRO A 153 -9.22 10.14 -22.72
C PRO A 153 -7.72 10.49 -22.84
N ARG A 154 -7.37 11.71 -22.44
CA ARG A 154 -5.98 12.12 -22.19
C ARG A 154 -5.59 11.72 -20.76
N PRO A 155 -4.30 11.49 -20.46
CA PRO A 155 -3.87 11.28 -19.08
C PRO A 155 -4.21 12.51 -18.22
N GLU A 156 -4.89 12.26 -17.11
CA GLU A 156 -5.24 13.29 -16.13
C GLU A 156 -4.11 13.44 -15.13
N ASP A 157 -3.14 14.31 -15.45
CA ASP A 157 -2.11 14.73 -14.49
C ASP A 157 -2.80 15.43 -13.30
N GLU A 158 -2.65 14.90 -12.08
CA GLU A 158 -3.14 15.55 -10.86
C GLU A 158 -2.39 16.88 -10.61
N ALA A 159 -2.95 17.97 -11.13
CA ALA A 159 -2.41 19.30 -10.96
C ALA A 159 -2.40 19.68 -9.46
N ALA A 160 -1.20 19.79 -8.88
CA ALA A 160 -1.02 20.14 -7.47
C ALA A 160 -1.69 21.48 -7.14
N LEU A 161 -2.75 21.42 -6.32
CA LEU A 161 -3.51 22.59 -5.87
C LEU A 161 -2.67 23.46 -4.92
N GLY A 162 -1.90 24.38 -5.51
CA GLY A 162 -1.18 25.43 -4.79
C GLY A 162 -2.15 26.45 -4.18
N ILE A 163 -2.66 26.16 -2.99
CA ILE A 163 -3.49 27.08 -2.21
C ILE A 163 -2.62 28.27 -1.76
N ALA A 164 -3.04 29.49 -2.09
CA ALA A 164 -2.40 30.71 -1.63
C ALA A 164 -2.58 30.88 -0.12
N VAL A 165 -1.53 31.32 0.57
CA VAL A 165 -1.50 31.48 2.03
C VAL A 165 -1.82 32.93 2.41
N ASP A 166 -2.65 33.10 3.45
CA ASP A 166 -3.00 34.33 4.17
C ASP A 166 -3.68 35.50 3.39
N GLU A 167 -5.00 35.61 3.57
CA GLU A 167 -5.63 36.91 3.90
C GLU A 167 -6.48 36.78 5.18
N ALA A 168 -6.30 37.71 6.12
CA ALA A 168 -6.94 37.65 7.44
C ALA A 168 -8.24 38.49 7.49
N VAL A 169 -9.39 37.83 7.47
CA VAL A 169 -10.70 38.50 7.55
C VAL A 169 -11.01 38.94 8.99
N VAL A 170 -10.96 40.26 9.24
CA VAL A 170 -11.35 40.86 10.52
C VAL A 170 -12.86 41.02 10.60
N LEU A 171 -13.54 40.12 11.33
CA LEU A 171 -14.95 40.28 11.67
C LEU A 171 -15.11 41.18 12.91
N GLN A 172 -15.71 42.35 12.72
CA GLN A 172 -16.18 43.20 13.82
C GLN A 172 -17.34 42.55 14.57
N ARG A 173 -17.46 42.84 15.88
CA ARG A 173 -18.30 42.08 16.81
C ARG A 173 -19.13 43.00 17.69
N ASP A 174 -20.34 43.32 17.23
CA ASP A 174 -21.34 44.02 18.05
C ASP A 174 -22.01 43.04 19.03
N GLY A 175 -21.93 43.34 20.32
CA GLY A 175 -22.48 42.49 21.39
C GLY A 175 -22.08 42.99 22.79
N GLU A 176 -22.93 43.82 23.38
CA GLU A 176 -22.75 44.41 24.72
C GLU A 176 -22.70 43.36 25.86
N PRO A 177 -22.08 43.67 27.01
CA PRO A 177 -21.60 42.67 27.97
C PRO A 177 -22.56 42.39 29.15
N VAL A 178 -22.31 41.28 29.87
CA VAL A 178 -22.94 40.98 31.16
C VAL A 178 -21.91 40.67 32.25
N GLY A 179 -21.81 41.59 33.22
CA GLY A 179 -21.48 41.35 34.63
C GLY A 179 -20.25 40.49 35.02
N ARG A 180 -19.16 41.14 35.44
CA ARG A 180 -18.17 40.52 36.35
C ARG A 180 -18.68 40.54 37.81
N GLY A 181 -18.59 39.41 38.50
CA GLY A 181 -18.45 39.35 39.96
C GLY A 181 -16.97 39.29 40.33
N ALA A 182 -16.55 39.99 41.40
CA ALA A 182 -15.14 40.11 41.77
C ALA A 182 -14.62 38.95 42.62
N GLY A 183 -13.33 38.64 42.46
CA GLY A 183 -12.54 37.83 43.41
C GLY A 183 -11.18 38.48 43.59
N GLU A 184 -10.85 38.92 44.80
CA GLU A 184 -9.55 39.48 45.15
C GLU A 184 -8.57 38.38 45.59
N ALA A 185 -7.27 38.67 45.50
CA ALA A 185 -6.20 37.70 45.82
C ALA A 185 -5.85 37.68 47.32
N GLY A 186 -5.50 36.50 47.85
CA GLY A 186 -5.08 36.32 49.24
C GLY A 186 -4.02 35.22 49.37
N GLY A 187 -2.78 35.62 49.66
CA GLY A 187 -1.58 34.80 49.51
C GLY A 187 -1.37 33.62 50.49
N LEU A 188 -0.47 32.74 50.05
CA LEU A 188 0.57 32.05 50.82
C LEU A 188 0.32 31.71 52.30
N HIS A 189 0.34 30.42 52.63
CA HIS A 189 1.27 29.95 53.67
C HIS A 189 1.77 28.51 53.46
N GLU A 190 2.89 28.20 54.11
CA GLU A 190 3.66 26.97 53.97
C GLU A 190 3.36 25.87 55.01
N LEU A 191 3.87 24.66 54.68
CA LEU A 191 4.49 23.64 55.54
C LEU A 191 3.66 22.56 56.29
N ARG A 192 4.11 21.32 56.04
CA ARG A 192 4.32 20.15 56.92
C ARG A 192 3.23 19.10 57.17
N GLU A 193 3.63 17.88 56.80
CA GLU A 193 3.41 16.57 57.42
C GLU A 193 2.71 16.54 58.81
N ARG A 194 1.72 15.65 59.00
CA ARG A 194 1.93 14.23 59.35
C ARG A 194 0.60 13.45 59.30
N GLY A 195 0.68 12.13 59.08
CA GLY A 195 -0.49 11.26 58.87
C GLY A 195 -1.22 10.80 60.13
N GLY A 196 -2.39 10.18 59.94
CA GLY A 196 -3.19 9.59 61.03
C GLY A 196 -4.59 9.14 60.61
N THR A 197 -4.71 7.86 60.21
CA THR A 197 -5.90 6.99 60.30
C THR A 197 -7.30 7.62 60.47
N GLY A 198 -8.17 7.48 59.47
CA GLY A 198 -9.62 7.74 59.59
C GLY A 198 -10.44 7.01 58.53
N LEU A 199 -11.30 6.07 58.95
CA LEU A 199 -12.20 5.33 58.06
C LEU A 199 -13.45 6.15 57.73
N GLN A 200 -13.74 6.37 56.45
CA GLN A 200 -15.14 6.55 56.02
C GLN A 200 -15.38 5.96 54.63
N ARG A 201 -16.47 5.19 54.50
CA ARG A 201 -16.92 4.65 53.22
C ARG A 201 -17.51 5.77 52.36
N VAL A 202 -17.06 5.86 51.11
CA VAL A 202 -17.88 6.36 50.00
C VAL A 202 -17.87 5.30 48.91
N GLN A 203 -19.04 4.82 48.50
CA GLN A 203 -19.16 3.86 47.41
C GLN A 203 -19.07 4.59 46.07
N HIS A 204 -18.04 4.29 45.27
CA HIS A 204 -18.01 4.64 43.86
C HIS A 204 -18.33 3.41 43.02
N GLU A 205 -19.63 3.15 42.87
CA GLU A 205 -20.15 2.15 41.94
C GLU A 205 -20.19 2.76 40.53
N ASN A 206 -19.17 2.44 39.71
CA ASN A 206 -19.32 1.94 38.33
C ASN A 206 -17.97 1.91 37.59
N ARG A 207 -17.20 0.86 37.83
CA ARG A 207 -16.45 0.24 36.71
C ARG A 207 -17.46 -0.53 35.87
N PHE A 208 -17.34 -0.49 34.56
CA PHE A 208 -16.93 -1.66 33.75
C PHE A 208 -16.93 -1.30 32.27
N VAL A 209 -15.73 -1.00 31.73
CA VAL A 209 -15.53 -1.09 30.28
C VAL A 209 -15.51 -2.57 29.91
N LYS A 210 -16.62 -3.03 29.35
CA LYS A 210 -16.75 -4.27 28.59
C LYS A 210 -17.52 -3.96 27.32
N TYR A 211 -16.97 -4.40 26.19
CA TYR A 211 -17.65 -5.06 25.05
C TYR A 211 -16.75 -4.95 23.82
N ALA A 212 -15.86 -5.93 23.66
CA ALA A 212 -15.29 -6.27 22.37
C ALA A 212 -16.16 -7.40 21.79
N ASP A 213 -17.24 -7.05 21.08
CA ASP A 213 -18.11 -8.04 20.42
C ASP A 213 -18.91 -7.47 19.22
N SER A 214 -18.49 -6.34 18.65
CA SER A 214 -19.27 -5.61 17.64
C SER A 214 -19.29 -6.30 16.27
N ALA A 215 -18.18 -6.94 15.88
CA ALA A 215 -18.06 -7.68 14.61
C ALA A 215 -19.04 -8.87 14.54
N ARG A 216 -19.31 -9.55 15.67
CA ARG A 216 -20.37 -10.59 15.74
C ARG A 216 -21.71 -10.07 15.25
N VAL A 217 -22.09 -8.85 15.67
CA VAL A 217 -23.46 -8.35 15.51
C VAL A 217 -23.83 -8.07 14.05
N VAL A 218 -22.87 -7.78 13.16
CA VAL A 218 -23.17 -7.45 11.75
C VAL A 218 -23.48 -8.71 10.93
N HIS A 219 -22.62 -9.74 10.93
CA HIS A 219 -22.96 -11.03 10.30
C HIS A 219 -24.20 -11.67 10.96
N VAL A 220 -24.37 -11.55 12.28
CA VAL A 220 -25.58 -11.99 13.02
C VAL A 220 -26.78 -11.02 12.85
N LEU A 221 -26.68 -9.97 12.02
CA LEU A 221 -27.82 -9.19 11.51
C LEU A 221 -28.13 -9.49 10.05
N ILE A 222 -27.11 -9.73 9.21
CA ILE A 222 -27.29 -10.18 7.81
C ILE A 222 -28.01 -11.53 7.76
N LEU A 223 -27.62 -12.49 8.61
CA LEU A 223 -28.21 -13.83 8.63
C LEU A 223 -29.70 -13.85 9.05
N PRO A 224 -30.16 -13.21 10.16
CA PRO A 224 -31.59 -13.16 10.50
C PRO A 224 -32.43 -12.31 9.55
N SER A 225 -31.85 -11.31 8.88
CA SER A 225 -32.56 -10.47 7.91
C SER A 225 -33.12 -11.28 6.73
N ARG A 226 -32.44 -12.38 6.34
CA ARG A 226 -32.97 -13.33 5.34
C ARG A 226 -34.22 -14.07 5.85
N ASN A 227 -34.28 -14.44 7.12
CA ASN A 227 -35.41 -15.18 7.71
C ASN A 227 -36.70 -14.35 7.94
N LEU A 228 -36.61 -13.01 7.92
CA LEU A 228 -37.78 -12.14 8.09
C LEU A 228 -38.48 -11.74 6.78
N ARG A 229 -37.89 -12.03 5.60
CA ARG A 229 -38.52 -11.74 4.29
C ARG A 229 -39.43 -12.85 3.74
N CYS A 230 -39.81 -13.85 4.54
CA CYS A 230 -40.75 -14.89 4.13
C CYS A 230 -41.84 -15.20 5.19
N LYS A 231 -42.63 -14.20 5.60
CA LYS A 231 -43.88 -14.40 6.38
C LYS A 231 -44.80 -13.17 6.40
N SER A 232 -45.51 -12.94 5.29
CA SER A 232 -46.58 -11.91 5.18
C SER A 232 -47.82 -12.39 4.40
N GLY A 233 -48.14 -13.69 4.50
CA GLY A 233 -49.36 -14.27 3.93
C GLY A 233 -50.58 -14.10 4.85
N GLY A 234 -51.30 -12.97 4.70
CA GLY A 234 -52.65 -12.82 5.26
C GLY A 234 -53.70 -13.60 4.44
N PRO A 235 -54.81 -14.06 5.05
CA PRO A 235 -55.78 -14.90 4.37
C PRO A 235 -56.76 -14.10 3.49
N ASP A 236 -56.79 -14.38 2.19
CA ASP A 236 -57.81 -13.83 1.28
C ASP A 236 -58.77 -14.92 0.74
N ARG A 237 -59.98 -14.51 0.36
CA ARG A 237 -61.14 -15.39 0.12
C ARG A 237 -61.43 -15.60 -1.36
N GLY A 238 -60.86 -16.68 -1.89
CA GLY A 238 -61.46 -17.54 -2.93
C GLY A 238 -62.17 -16.89 -4.13
N ALA A 239 -61.45 -16.77 -5.25
CA ALA A 239 -62.04 -16.73 -6.58
C ALA A 239 -61.27 -17.69 -7.51
N THR A 240 -61.93 -18.74 -8.02
CA THR A 240 -61.29 -19.75 -8.87
C THR A 240 -61.26 -19.35 -10.34
N ALA A 241 -60.09 -18.99 -10.86
CA ALA A 241 -59.84 -18.85 -12.30
C ALA A 241 -58.65 -19.71 -12.72
N ARG A 242 -58.90 -20.83 -13.41
CA ARG A 242 -57.83 -21.69 -13.95
C ARG A 242 -57.19 -21.02 -15.17
N ARG A 243 -55.99 -20.45 -15.00
CA ARG A 243 -55.04 -20.27 -16.11
C ARG A 243 -54.03 -21.42 -16.07
N THR A 244 -53.86 -22.10 -17.19
CA THR A 244 -52.74 -23.04 -17.39
C THR A 244 -51.47 -22.23 -17.47
N ILE A 245 -50.63 -22.30 -16.43
CA ILE A 245 -49.25 -21.81 -16.50
C ILE A 245 -48.46 -22.85 -17.29
N MET A 246 -47.86 -22.45 -18.41
CA MET A 246 -46.81 -23.26 -19.02
C MET A 246 -45.57 -23.12 -18.16
N THR A 247 -45.08 -24.24 -17.63
CA THR A 247 -43.83 -24.32 -16.87
C THR A 247 -42.65 -24.24 -17.83
N GLY A 248 -42.39 -23.04 -18.35
CA GLY A 248 -41.05 -22.67 -18.75
C GLY A 248 -40.25 -22.40 -17.48
N GLU A 249 -39.32 -23.28 -17.14
CA GLU A 249 -38.31 -22.99 -16.12
C GLU A 249 -37.38 -21.93 -16.69
N VAL A 250 -37.69 -20.66 -16.41
CA VAL A 250 -36.70 -19.58 -16.50
C VAL A 250 -35.74 -19.84 -15.36
N GLY A 251 -34.68 -20.60 -15.65
CA GLY A 251 -33.57 -20.80 -14.73
C GLY A 251 -33.06 -19.44 -14.27
N VAL A 252 -32.96 -19.26 -12.95
CA VAL A 252 -32.26 -18.09 -12.40
C VAL A 252 -30.80 -18.29 -12.75
N MET A 253 -30.27 -17.47 -13.67
CA MET A 253 -28.88 -17.52 -14.09
C MET A 253 -27.96 -17.52 -12.86
N GLY A 254 -26.95 -18.39 -12.88
CA GLY A 254 -25.87 -18.38 -11.91
C GLY A 254 -25.22 -17.01 -11.79
N ARG A 255 -24.74 -16.68 -10.58
CA ARG A 255 -24.08 -15.41 -10.28
C ARG A 255 -22.62 -15.62 -9.87
N THR A 256 -21.80 -14.65 -10.26
CA THR A 256 -20.42 -14.52 -9.83
C THR A 256 -20.32 -14.23 -8.34
N LEU A 257 -19.18 -14.53 -7.74
CA LEU A 257 -18.82 -14.13 -6.38
C LEU A 257 -18.98 -12.61 -6.19
N ALA A 258 -18.54 -11.83 -7.19
CA ALA A 258 -18.65 -10.37 -7.19
C ALA A 258 -20.10 -9.90 -7.07
N GLU A 259 -21.02 -10.40 -7.90
CA GLU A 259 -22.44 -10.06 -7.83
C GLU A 259 -23.10 -10.55 -6.53
N LYS A 260 -22.79 -11.78 -6.10
CA LYS A 260 -23.33 -12.36 -4.85
C LYS A 260 -23.00 -11.49 -3.63
N VAL A 261 -21.80 -10.92 -3.58
CA VAL A 261 -21.39 -9.99 -2.52
C VAL A 261 -21.96 -8.59 -2.76
N TYR A 262 -21.93 -8.06 -3.98
CA TYR A 262 -22.47 -6.73 -4.30
C TYR A 262 -23.96 -6.62 -3.93
N ASP A 263 -24.81 -7.51 -4.43
CA ASP A 263 -26.26 -7.56 -4.15
C ASP A 263 -26.57 -7.64 -2.64
N ALA A 264 -25.70 -8.29 -1.84
CA ALA A 264 -25.93 -8.47 -0.42
C ALA A 264 -25.78 -7.18 0.40
N HIS A 265 -25.08 -6.18 -0.12
CA HIS A 265 -24.76 -4.93 0.60
C HIS A 265 -25.49 -3.71 0.06
N VAL A 266 -26.28 -3.83 -1.02
CA VAL A 266 -27.08 -2.73 -1.56
C VAL A 266 -28.19 -2.31 -0.59
N VAL A 267 -28.08 -1.09 -0.05
CA VAL A 267 -29.05 -0.45 0.85
C VAL A 267 -30.16 0.27 0.06
N ARG A 268 -29.81 0.89 -1.08
CA ARG A 268 -30.73 1.59 -1.99
C ARG A 268 -30.27 1.46 -3.44
N ARG A 269 -31.20 1.10 -4.33
CA ARG A 269 -31.11 1.29 -5.78
C ARG A 269 -31.99 2.47 -6.19
N ALA A 270 -31.59 3.23 -7.21
CA ALA A 270 -32.41 4.27 -7.84
C ALA A 270 -32.04 4.43 -9.32
N GLU A 271 -33.03 4.71 -10.17
CA GLU A 271 -32.82 4.80 -11.62
C GLU A 271 -31.98 6.03 -11.99
N GLY A 272 -30.86 5.81 -12.68
CA GLY A 272 -29.91 6.86 -13.06
C GLY A 272 -28.96 7.32 -11.94
N GLU A 273 -29.00 6.70 -10.76
CA GLU A 273 -28.08 6.98 -9.64
C GLU A 273 -27.19 5.76 -9.34
N PRO A 274 -25.98 5.95 -8.76
CA PRO A 274 -25.18 4.84 -8.22
C PRO A 274 -25.92 4.10 -7.08
N ASP A 275 -25.70 2.80 -6.97
CA ASP A 275 -26.24 1.98 -5.88
C ASP A 275 -25.54 2.37 -4.57
N LEU A 276 -26.32 2.56 -3.50
CA LEU A 276 -25.77 2.85 -2.18
C LEU A 276 -25.42 1.55 -1.46
N LEU A 277 -24.14 1.21 -1.38
CA LEU A 277 -23.64 0.04 -0.65
C LEU A 277 -23.51 0.36 0.85
N TYR A 278 -23.74 -0.65 1.69
CA TYR A 278 -23.27 -0.71 3.07
C TYR A 278 -21.77 -1.04 3.09
N ILE A 279 -21.07 -0.62 4.13
CA ILE A 279 -19.64 -0.92 4.36
C ILE A 279 -19.49 -1.69 5.68
N ASP A 280 -18.98 -2.92 5.64
CA ASP A 280 -18.81 -3.75 6.85
C ASP A 280 -17.53 -3.42 7.62
N LEU A 281 -16.45 -3.06 6.91
CA LEU A 281 -15.16 -2.72 7.51
C LEU A 281 -14.54 -1.51 6.81
N HIS A 282 -14.25 -0.47 7.60
CA HIS A 282 -13.45 0.67 7.18
C HIS A 282 -12.08 0.60 7.85
N LEU A 283 -11.01 0.59 7.06
CA LEU A 283 -9.65 0.72 7.56
C LEU A 283 -9.12 2.13 7.26
N VAL A 284 -8.27 2.66 8.14
CA VAL A 284 -7.65 3.98 7.96
C VAL A 284 -6.18 3.99 8.42
N HIS A 285 -5.41 4.91 7.85
CA HIS A 285 -4.00 5.17 8.19
C HIS A 285 -3.74 6.69 8.14
N GLU A 286 -2.53 7.12 8.48
CA GLU A 286 -2.24 8.52 8.77
C GLU A 286 -2.14 9.45 7.54
N VAL A 287 -2.09 8.90 6.33
CA VAL A 287 -1.79 9.67 5.10
C VAL A 287 -3.04 10.32 4.50
N THR A 288 -4.12 9.54 4.33
CA THR A 288 -5.30 9.92 3.50
C THR A 288 -6.57 10.18 4.32
N SER A 289 -6.56 9.85 5.62
CA SER A 289 -7.67 10.10 6.54
C SER A 289 -7.73 11.47 7.24
N PRO A 290 -6.64 12.26 7.44
CA PRO A 290 -6.70 13.48 8.25
C PRO A 290 -7.80 14.48 7.87
N GLN A 291 -7.89 14.82 6.58
CA GLN A 291 -8.82 15.83 6.08
C GLN A 291 -10.28 15.36 6.17
N ALA A 292 -10.53 14.05 6.09
CA ALA A 292 -11.87 13.49 6.32
C ALA A 292 -12.34 13.74 7.77
N PHE A 293 -11.45 13.57 8.76
CA PHE A 293 -11.77 13.89 10.15
C PHE A 293 -12.01 15.39 10.38
N ASP A 294 -11.30 16.27 9.68
CA ASP A 294 -11.55 17.71 9.73
C ASP A 294 -12.88 18.10 9.07
N GLY A 295 -13.23 17.49 7.93
CA GLY A 295 -14.56 17.62 7.31
C GLY A 295 -15.69 17.27 8.27
N LEU A 296 -15.57 16.15 9.01
CA LEU A 296 -16.52 15.80 10.07
C LEU A 296 -16.61 16.87 11.16
N ARG A 297 -15.49 17.41 11.65
CA ARG A 297 -15.48 18.48 12.67
C ARG A 297 -16.17 19.74 12.16
N MET A 298 -15.82 20.20 10.96
CA MET A 298 -16.40 21.39 10.31
C MET A 298 -17.90 21.25 10.09
N ALA A 299 -18.37 20.04 9.74
CA ALA A 299 -19.79 19.73 9.57
C ALA A 299 -20.53 19.41 10.89
N GLY A 300 -19.86 19.44 12.05
CA GLY A 300 -20.44 19.08 13.35
C GLY A 300 -20.86 17.61 13.47
N ARG A 301 -20.27 16.72 12.67
CA ARG A 301 -20.59 15.30 12.56
C ARG A 301 -19.82 14.45 13.57
N GLN A 302 -20.24 13.20 13.70
CA GLN A 302 -19.57 12.14 14.47
C GLN A 302 -19.40 10.92 13.57
N VAL A 303 -18.43 10.05 13.90
CA VAL A 303 -18.24 8.78 13.19
C VAL A 303 -19.42 7.85 13.48
N ARG A 304 -20.01 7.27 12.43
CA ARG A 304 -21.27 6.53 12.48
C ARG A 304 -21.15 5.13 13.07
N ARG A 305 -20.03 4.46 12.81
CA ARG A 305 -19.66 3.14 13.35
C ARG A 305 -18.16 3.10 13.67
N PRO A 306 -17.72 3.74 14.77
CA PRO A 306 -16.32 3.65 15.22
C PRO A 306 -15.94 2.21 15.61
N ASP A 307 -16.94 1.34 15.83
CA ASP A 307 -16.79 -0.10 16.07
C ASP A 307 -16.55 -0.93 14.80
N LEU A 308 -16.74 -0.34 13.61
CA LEU A 308 -16.40 -0.92 12.29
C LEU A 308 -15.26 -0.14 11.59
N THR A 309 -14.63 0.80 12.30
CA THR A 309 -13.51 1.60 11.80
C THR A 309 -12.26 1.27 12.60
N ILE A 310 -11.15 0.89 11.94
CA ILE A 310 -9.90 0.51 12.60
C ILE A 310 -8.72 1.22 11.94
N ALA A 311 -7.87 1.82 12.77
CA ALA A 311 -6.72 2.59 12.36
C ALA A 311 -5.40 1.88 12.67
N THR A 312 -4.36 2.14 11.87
CA THR A 312 -2.96 1.74 12.13
C THR A 312 -2.00 2.84 11.69
N GLU A 313 -0.77 2.79 12.16
CA GLU A 313 0.35 3.63 11.70
C GLU A 313 1.31 2.75 10.90
N ASP A 314 1.55 3.05 9.62
CA ASP A 314 2.33 2.15 8.74
C ASP A 314 3.12 2.81 7.60
N HIS A 315 2.75 3.99 7.09
CA HIS A 315 3.39 4.62 5.93
C HIS A 315 4.58 5.50 6.30
N ASN A 316 4.44 6.25 7.40
CA ASN A 316 5.43 7.19 7.95
C ASN A 316 6.31 6.56 9.05
N VAL A 317 6.07 5.29 9.38
CA VAL A 317 6.80 4.56 10.42
C VAL A 317 8.24 4.27 9.95
N PRO A 318 9.28 4.69 10.69
CA PRO A 318 10.65 4.31 10.38
C PRO A 318 10.88 2.83 10.71
N THR A 319 11.58 2.10 9.84
CA THR A 319 11.89 0.67 10.08
C THR A 319 13.19 0.45 10.87
N THR A 320 13.77 1.52 11.41
CA THR A 320 14.92 1.56 12.32
C THR A 320 14.59 2.46 13.50
N ASP A 321 15.13 2.17 14.68
CA ASP A 321 14.99 3.01 15.89
C ASP A 321 13.53 3.39 16.24
N LEU A 322 12.61 2.42 16.15
CA LEU A 322 11.15 2.59 16.34
C LEU A 322 10.72 3.31 17.64
N LEU A 323 11.59 3.33 18.66
CA LEU A 323 11.36 4.00 19.94
C LEU A 323 11.82 5.48 19.96
N MET A 324 12.48 5.95 18.90
CA MET A 324 12.86 7.36 18.74
C MET A 324 11.71 8.19 18.15
N PRO A 325 11.66 9.51 18.41
CA PRO A 325 10.73 10.39 17.72
C PRO A 325 10.98 10.39 16.21
N ILE A 326 9.91 10.25 15.40
CA ILE A 326 9.98 10.32 13.93
C ILE A 326 10.70 11.61 13.52
N ALA A 327 11.85 11.47 12.86
CA ALA A 327 12.77 12.58 12.62
C ALA A 327 12.17 13.65 11.68
N ASP A 328 11.50 13.23 10.62
CA ASP A 328 10.82 14.11 9.68
C ASP A 328 9.55 14.73 10.30
N PRO A 329 9.38 16.07 10.24
CA PRO A 329 8.26 16.76 10.88
C PRO A 329 6.92 16.54 10.17
N VAL A 330 6.89 16.27 8.86
CA VAL A 330 5.63 16.04 8.12
C VAL A 330 5.09 14.66 8.49
N SER A 331 5.96 13.65 8.42
CA SER A 331 5.71 12.27 8.83
C SER A 331 5.23 12.18 10.27
N ARG A 332 5.88 12.91 11.18
CA ARG A 332 5.46 13.02 12.58
C ARG A 332 4.07 13.67 12.72
N THR A 333 3.83 14.77 12.00
CA THR A 333 2.55 15.51 12.06
C THR A 333 1.37 14.66 11.57
N GLN A 334 1.56 13.84 10.54
CA GLN A 334 0.54 12.90 10.08
C GLN A 334 0.20 11.85 11.16
N VAL A 335 1.21 11.20 11.74
CA VAL A 335 1.04 10.20 12.81
C VAL A 335 0.38 10.79 14.07
N GLU A 336 0.84 11.97 14.53
CA GLU A 336 0.24 12.67 15.67
C GLU A 336 -1.21 13.10 15.40
N THR A 337 -1.52 13.51 14.16
CA THR A 337 -2.88 13.82 13.71
C THR A 337 -3.78 12.58 13.71
N LEU A 338 -3.31 11.42 13.23
CA LEU A 338 -4.08 10.17 13.30
C LEU A 338 -4.40 9.78 14.75
N ARG A 339 -3.41 9.84 15.64
CA ARG A 339 -3.58 9.57 17.08
C ARG A 339 -4.64 10.49 17.68
N LYS A 340 -4.60 11.79 17.37
CA LYS A 340 -5.61 12.76 17.82
C LYS A 340 -6.99 12.44 17.24
N ASN A 341 -7.09 12.17 15.94
CA ASN A 341 -8.35 11.84 15.26
C ASN A 341 -9.02 10.60 15.89
N CYS A 342 -8.24 9.54 16.14
CA CYS A 342 -8.75 8.32 16.75
C CYS A 342 -9.23 8.55 18.19
N SER A 343 -8.51 9.36 18.97
CA SER A 343 -8.91 9.77 20.34
C SER A 343 -10.15 10.66 20.37
N ASP A 344 -10.25 11.65 19.47
CA ASP A 344 -11.39 12.56 19.36
C ASP A 344 -12.71 11.83 19.01
N PHE A 345 -12.64 10.84 18.11
CA PHE A 345 -13.80 10.15 17.55
C PHE A 345 -14.03 8.72 18.08
N GLY A 346 -13.21 8.25 19.02
CA GLY A 346 -13.36 6.94 19.67
C GLY A 346 -13.04 5.74 18.78
N ILE A 347 -12.20 5.91 17.76
CA ILE A 347 -11.75 4.84 16.85
C ILE A 347 -10.61 4.03 17.48
N ARG A 348 -10.61 2.72 17.27
CA ARG A 348 -9.51 1.83 17.65
C ARG A 348 -8.29 2.09 16.76
N LEU A 349 -7.16 2.45 17.38
CA LEU A 349 -5.87 2.60 16.73
C LEU A 349 -4.89 1.51 17.18
N HIS A 350 -4.07 1.03 16.25
CA HIS A 350 -2.85 0.25 16.48
C HIS A 350 -1.62 1.14 16.24
N PRO A 351 -1.13 1.87 17.26
CA PRO A 351 -0.05 2.83 17.11
C PRO A 351 1.33 2.16 17.07
N MET A 352 2.34 2.88 16.57
CA MET A 352 3.74 2.49 16.63
C MET A 352 4.15 2.04 18.05
N GLY A 353 4.57 0.78 18.19
CA GLY A 353 4.91 0.14 19.47
C GLY A 353 3.82 -0.77 20.07
N ASP A 354 2.65 -0.91 19.44
CA ASP A 354 1.62 -1.90 19.81
C ASP A 354 1.82 -3.26 19.11
N ASP A 355 1.55 -4.38 19.81
CA ASP A 355 1.67 -5.75 19.25
C ASP A 355 0.77 -6.02 18.03
N GLY A 356 -0.26 -5.20 17.81
CA GLY A 356 -1.13 -5.24 16.64
C GLY A 356 -0.77 -4.26 15.52
N GLN A 357 0.30 -3.46 15.67
CA GLN A 357 0.75 -2.54 14.63
C GLN A 357 1.38 -3.28 13.44
N GLY A 358 1.17 -2.69 12.26
CA GLY A 358 1.66 -3.18 10.99
C GLY A 358 0.88 -2.55 9.85
N ILE A 359 1.22 -2.97 8.63
CA ILE A 359 0.62 -2.48 7.41
C ILE A 359 -0.88 -2.83 7.39
N VAL A 360 -1.72 -1.88 7.00
CA VAL A 360 -3.19 -1.97 7.06
C VAL A 360 -3.75 -3.23 6.39
N HIS A 361 -3.22 -3.62 5.23
CA HIS A 361 -3.60 -4.82 4.47
C HIS A 361 -2.90 -6.12 4.93
N VAL A 362 -2.13 -6.07 6.02
CA VAL A 362 -1.57 -7.22 6.74
C VAL A 362 -2.33 -7.43 8.05
N ILE A 363 -2.59 -6.37 8.82
CA ILE A 363 -3.25 -6.48 10.13
C ILE A 363 -4.73 -6.87 10.03
N GLY A 364 -5.46 -6.42 9.01
CA GLY A 364 -6.88 -6.77 8.81
C GLY A 364 -7.11 -8.29 8.71
N PRO A 365 -6.43 -8.98 7.78
CA PRO A 365 -6.40 -10.45 7.71
C PRO A 365 -5.85 -11.10 8.98
N GLN A 366 -4.72 -10.62 9.51
CA GLN A 366 -4.05 -11.24 10.65
C GLN A 366 -4.91 -11.24 11.93
N LEU A 367 -5.72 -10.19 12.14
CA LEU A 367 -6.63 -10.06 13.27
C LEU A 367 -7.98 -10.78 13.04
N GLY A 368 -8.23 -11.32 11.84
CA GLY A 368 -9.52 -11.92 11.46
C GLY A 368 -10.64 -10.90 11.27
N LEU A 369 -10.29 -9.65 10.96
CA LEU A 369 -11.25 -8.58 10.67
C LEU A 369 -11.81 -8.71 9.25
N THR A 370 -10.96 -9.12 8.31
CA THR A 370 -11.37 -9.47 6.94
C THR A 370 -11.99 -10.85 6.93
N GLN A 371 -13.23 -10.97 6.42
CA GLN A 371 -13.97 -12.23 6.34
C GLN A 371 -14.71 -12.34 5.00
N PRO A 372 -14.98 -13.56 4.48
CA PRO A 372 -15.64 -13.72 3.20
C PRO A 372 -17.04 -13.10 3.13
N GLY A 373 -17.33 -12.48 1.99
CA GLY A 373 -18.61 -11.83 1.74
C GLY A 373 -18.85 -10.54 2.51
N MET A 374 -17.79 -9.87 2.97
CA MET A 374 -17.84 -8.49 3.46
C MET A 374 -17.57 -7.47 2.34
N THR A 375 -17.97 -6.23 2.58
CA THR A 375 -17.45 -5.03 1.91
C THR A 375 -16.34 -4.37 2.75
N VAL A 376 -15.19 -4.09 2.12
CA VAL A 376 -14.01 -3.55 2.83
C VAL A 376 -13.43 -2.36 2.07
N VAL A 377 -13.25 -1.23 2.75
CA VAL A 377 -12.68 -0.01 2.14
C VAL A 377 -11.58 0.59 3.01
N CYS A 378 -10.62 1.26 2.37
CA CYS A 378 -9.58 2.06 3.01
C CYS A 378 -9.21 3.23 2.10
N GLY A 379 -8.64 4.29 2.68
CA GLY A 379 -7.96 5.35 1.94
C GLY A 379 -6.65 4.92 1.24
N ASP A 380 -6.53 3.64 0.83
CA ASP A 380 -5.38 3.10 0.09
C ASP A 380 -5.83 2.20 -1.07
N SER A 381 -5.11 2.29 -2.19
CA SER A 381 -5.41 1.56 -3.43
C SER A 381 -5.33 0.03 -3.31
N HIS A 382 -4.49 -0.49 -2.43
CA HIS A 382 -4.20 -1.92 -2.27
C HIS A 382 -5.15 -2.64 -1.31
N THR A 383 -6.27 -2.00 -0.97
CA THR A 383 -7.42 -2.63 -0.27
C THR A 383 -7.96 -3.86 -1.02
N SER A 384 -7.74 -3.92 -2.34
CA SER A 384 -7.89 -5.12 -3.19
C SER A 384 -7.35 -6.41 -2.53
N THR A 385 -6.26 -6.34 -1.76
CA THR A 385 -5.68 -7.44 -0.95
C THR A 385 -6.72 -8.26 -0.19
N HIS A 386 -7.73 -7.59 0.39
CA HIS A 386 -8.73 -8.24 1.24
C HIS A 386 -9.70 -9.13 0.44
N GLY A 387 -9.78 -8.97 -0.89
CA GLY A 387 -10.56 -9.84 -1.76
C GLY A 387 -10.02 -11.26 -1.93
N ALA A 388 -8.81 -11.54 -1.45
CA ALA A 388 -8.28 -12.90 -1.30
C ALA A 388 -9.17 -13.80 -0.43
N PHE A 389 -10.00 -13.20 0.44
CA PHE A 389 -10.99 -13.87 1.28
C PHE A 389 -12.37 -13.97 0.62
N GLY A 390 -12.56 -13.50 -0.61
CA GLY A 390 -13.90 -13.34 -1.21
C GLY A 390 -14.70 -12.17 -0.63
N ALA A 391 -14.01 -11.13 -0.14
CA ALA A 391 -14.61 -9.85 0.23
C ALA A 391 -14.57 -8.86 -0.96
N LEU A 392 -15.61 -8.04 -1.14
CA LEU A 392 -15.58 -6.97 -2.14
C LEU A 392 -14.79 -5.80 -1.56
N ALA A 393 -13.53 -5.67 -1.97
CA ALA A 393 -12.57 -4.81 -1.31
C ALA A 393 -11.84 -3.87 -2.29
N PHE A 394 -11.87 -2.56 -2.02
CA PHE A 394 -11.38 -1.54 -2.94
C PHE A 394 -10.95 -0.24 -2.23
N GLY A 395 -9.99 0.47 -2.81
CA GLY A 395 -9.52 1.76 -2.31
C GLY A 395 -10.49 2.90 -2.60
N ILE A 396 -10.57 3.88 -1.69
CA ILE A 396 -11.49 5.01 -1.78
C ILE A 396 -10.78 6.36 -1.57
N GLY A 397 -11.28 7.43 -2.16
CA GLY A 397 -10.71 8.78 -2.03
C GLY A 397 -11.03 9.43 -0.68
N THR A 398 -10.28 10.45 -0.25
CA THR A 398 -10.48 11.11 1.06
C THR A 398 -11.91 11.66 1.27
N SER A 399 -12.59 12.12 0.23
CA SER A 399 -14.01 12.53 0.29
C SER A 399 -14.97 11.36 0.51
N GLU A 400 -14.64 10.18 -0.04
CA GLU A 400 -15.36 8.93 0.24
C GLU A 400 -15.05 8.43 1.66
N VAL A 401 -13.82 8.61 2.16
CA VAL A 401 -13.46 8.30 3.57
C VAL A 401 -14.32 9.12 4.54
N GLU A 402 -14.54 10.42 4.31
CA GLU A 402 -15.50 11.20 5.12
C GLU A 402 -16.92 10.63 4.99
N HIS A 403 -17.36 10.31 3.78
CA HIS A 403 -18.70 9.80 3.53
C HIS A 403 -18.96 8.48 4.28
N VAL A 404 -18.02 7.53 4.25
CA VAL A 404 -18.10 6.27 4.98
C VAL A 404 -18.07 6.53 6.49
N LEU A 405 -17.18 7.37 7.01
CA LEU A 405 -17.17 7.72 8.44
C LEU A 405 -18.50 8.36 8.88
N ALA A 406 -19.13 9.20 8.05
CA ALA A 406 -20.38 9.89 8.37
C ALA A 406 -21.64 9.00 8.25
N THR A 407 -21.61 7.95 7.41
CA THR A 407 -22.82 7.22 7.00
C THR A 407 -22.79 5.70 7.21
N GLN A 408 -21.59 5.10 7.22
CA GLN A 408 -21.34 3.66 7.01
C GLN A 408 -21.91 3.11 5.69
N THR A 409 -21.99 3.95 4.66
CA THR A 409 -22.40 3.59 3.30
C THR A 409 -21.49 4.26 2.27
N LEU A 410 -21.56 3.83 1.01
CA LEU A 410 -20.87 4.46 -0.11
C LEU A 410 -21.64 4.29 -1.42
N PRO A 411 -21.93 5.35 -2.19
CA PRO A 411 -22.49 5.22 -3.54
C PRO A 411 -21.45 4.62 -4.48
N GLN A 412 -21.78 3.54 -5.20
CA GLN A 412 -20.91 2.91 -6.20
C GLN A 412 -21.70 2.56 -7.47
N ILE A 413 -21.04 2.68 -8.63
CA ILE A 413 -21.54 2.11 -9.88
C ILE A 413 -21.07 0.65 -9.89
N GLN A 414 -21.96 -0.29 -10.21
CA GLN A 414 -21.61 -1.72 -10.24
C GLN A 414 -20.55 -1.96 -11.34
N PRO A 415 -19.34 -2.44 -11.00
CA PRO A 415 -18.34 -2.78 -12.00
C PRO A 415 -18.76 -4.02 -12.80
N LYS A 416 -18.15 -4.19 -13.97
CA LYS A 416 -18.25 -5.42 -14.75
C LYS A 416 -17.51 -6.58 -14.07
N THR A 417 -17.75 -7.79 -14.55
CA THR A 417 -17.16 -9.03 -14.04
C THR A 417 -16.09 -9.56 -15.00
N MET A 418 -14.89 -9.85 -14.51
CA MET A 418 -13.83 -10.49 -15.30
C MET A 418 -13.37 -11.78 -14.64
N ALA A 419 -13.34 -12.90 -15.36
CA ALA A 419 -12.67 -14.12 -14.90
C ALA A 419 -11.22 -14.16 -15.40
N VAL A 420 -10.26 -14.37 -14.50
CA VAL A 420 -8.89 -14.78 -14.85
C VAL A 420 -8.70 -16.21 -14.37
N THR A 421 -8.80 -17.16 -15.29
CA THR A 421 -8.70 -18.60 -15.00
C THR A 421 -7.29 -19.09 -15.31
N VAL A 422 -6.65 -19.74 -14.33
CA VAL A 422 -5.29 -20.26 -14.43
C VAL A 422 -5.33 -21.79 -14.28
N ASP A 423 -5.21 -22.49 -15.40
CA ASP A 423 -5.39 -23.94 -15.49
C ASP A 423 -4.07 -24.69 -15.23
N GLY A 424 -4.16 -25.83 -14.52
CA GLY A 424 -2.99 -26.60 -14.06
C GLY A 424 -2.35 -26.06 -12.76
N GLU A 425 -1.34 -26.76 -12.27
CA GLU A 425 -0.54 -26.42 -11.10
C GLU A 425 0.63 -25.49 -11.45
N LEU A 426 1.08 -24.63 -10.50
CA LEU A 426 2.26 -23.79 -10.72
C LEU A 426 3.56 -24.63 -10.76
N PRO A 427 4.46 -24.43 -11.74
CA PRO A 427 5.75 -25.12 -11.81
C PRO A 427 6.69 -24.81 -10.63
N ASP A 428 7.62 -25.72 -10.36
CA ASP A 428 8.65 -25.57 -9.32
C ASP A 428 9.39 -24.23 -9.44
N GLY A 429 9.41 -23.46 -8.34
CA GLY A 429 10.04 -22.15 -8.27
C GLY A 429 9.18 -20.97 -8.73
N VAL A 430 7.97 -21.20 -9.25
CA VAL A 430 6.99 -20.15 -9.57
C VAL A 430 6.13 -19.85 -8.34
N THR A 431 5.97 -18.57 -7.98
CA THR A 431 5.17 -18.14 -6.84
C THR A 431 3.92 -17.35 -7.27
N ALA A 432 3.04 -17.06 -6.31
CA ALA A 432 1.92 -16.14 -6.50
C ALA A 432 2.32 -14.76 -7.04
N LYS A 433 3.54 -14.30 -6.74
CA LYS A 433 4.07 -13.01 -7.21
C LYS A 433 4.47 -13.07 -8.69
N ASP A 434 5.09 -14.16 -9.11
CA ASP A 434 5.43 -14.40 -10.53
C ASP A 434 4.14 -14.55 -11.37
N LEU A 435 3.15 -15.28 -10.84
CA LEU A 435 1.83 -15.44 -11.44
C LEU A 435 1.12 -14.10 -11.68
N ILE A 436 1.01 -13.23 -10.67
CA ILE A 436 0.28 -11.96 -10.83
C ILE A 436 1.03 -10.96 -11.72
N LEU A 437 2.37 -10.95 -11.71
CA LEU A 437 3.14 -10.17 -12.68
C LEU A 437 2.93 -10.67 -14.12
N ALA A 438 2.88 -11.99 -14.33
CA ALA A 438 2.57 -12.57 -15.64
C ALA A 438 1.13 -12.24 -16.10
N ILE A 439 0.15 -12.26 -15.19
CA ILE A 439 -1.22 -11.80 -15.47
C ILE A 439 -1.22 -10.32 -15.92
N ILE A 440 -0.58 -9.42 -15.15
CA ILE A 440 -0.56 -7.98 -15.46
C ILE A 440 0.20 -7.71 -16.77
N ALA A 441 1.27 -8.44 -17.08
CA ALA A 441 1.96 -8.35 -18.36
C ALA A 441 1.08 -8.85 -19.53
N LYS A 442 0.25 -9.89 -19.33
CA LYS A 442 -0.65 -10.44 -20.35
C LYS A 442 -1.85 -9.55 -20.67
N ILE A 443 -2.45 -8.91 -19.66
CA ILE A 443 -3.66 -8.06 -19.83
C ILE A 443 -3.35 -6.56 -19.88
N GLY A 444 -2.16 -6.14 -19.48
CA GLY A 444 -1.74 -4.74 -19.38
C GLY A 444 -2.25 -4.04 -18.12
N THR A 445 -1.66 -2.88 -17.81
CA THR A 445 -1.98 -2.08 -16.61
C THR A 445 -3.38 -1.44 -16.61
N GLY A 446 -4.10 -1.50 -17.73
CA GLY A 446 -5.51 -1.12 -17.86
C GLY A 446 -6.44 -2.29 -18.19
N GLY A 447 -5.95 -3.53 -18.25
CA GLY A 447 -6.74 -4.69 -18.72
C GLY A 447 -7.99 -4.99 -17.89
N GLY A 448 -7.93 -4.72 -16.57
CA GLY A 448 -9.06 -4.85 -15.66
C GLY A 448 -9.92 -3.59 -15.51
N GLN A 449 -9.67 -2.51 -16.26
CA GLN A 449 -10.34 -1.22 -16.03
C GLN A 449 -11.87 -1.36 -16.10
N GLY A 450 -12.55 -0.85 -15.06
CA GLY A 450 -14.01 -0.95 -14.92
C GLY A 450 -14.54 -2.33 -14.48
N HIS A 451 -13.68 -3.29 -14.18
CA HIS A 451 -14.04 -4.64 -13.75
C HIS A 451 -13.67 -4.92 -12.28
N ILE A 452 -14.38 -5.89 -11.68
CA ILE A 452 -13.90 -6.70 -10.58
C ILE A 452 -13.36 -7.99 -11.20
N ILE A 453 -12.10 -8.35 -10.89
CA ILE A 453 -11.49 -9.60 -11.34
C ILE A 453 -11.79 -10.70 -10.33
N GLU A 454 -12.28 -11.85 -10.79
CA GLU A 454 -12.31 -13.11 -10.05
C GLU A 454 -11.16 -14.00 -10.55
N TYR A 455 -10.20 -14.31 -9.68
CA TYR A 455 -9.11 -15.24 -10.00
C TYR A 455 -9.56 -16.68 -9.71
N ARG A 456 -9.39 -17.55 -10.71
CA ARG A 456 -10.00 -18.89 -10.78
C ARG A 456 -8.99 -19.90 -11.33
N GLY A 457 -9.38 -21.17 -11.40
CA GLY A 457 -8.53 -22.26 -11.87
C GLY A 457 -7.76 -22.97 -10.75
N GLU A 458 -6.87 -23.88 -11.13
CA GLU A 458 -6.20 -24.82 -10.23
C GLU A 458 -5.05 -24.18 -9.47
N ALA A 459 -4.12 -23.54 -10.17
CA ALA A 459 -3.02 -22.76 -9.62
C ALA A 459 -3.48 -21.79 -8.51
N ILE A 460 -4.63 -21.11 -8.69
CA ILE A 460 -5.19 -20.19 -7.70
C ILE A 460 -5.69 -20.91 -6.44
N ARG A 461 -6.32 -22.08 -6.58
CA ARG A 461 -6.77 -22.89 -5.42
C ARG A 461 -5.59 -23.45 -4.64
N SER A 462 -4.51 -23.85 -5.31
CA SER A 462 -3.29 -24.33 -4.65
C SER A 462 -2.50 -23.26 -3.87
N LEU A 463 -2.81 -21.97 -4.04
CA LEU A 463 -2.16 -20.91 -3.27
C LEU A 463 -2.57 -20.93 -1.79
N SER A 464 -1.59 -20.70 -0.91
CA SER A 464 -1.79 -20.26 0.47
C SER A 464 -2.60 -18.95 0.54
N MET A 465 -3.16 -18.62 1.71
CA MET A 465 -3.87 -17.33 1.86
C MET A 465 -2.95 -16.13 1.66
N GLU A 466 -1.70 -16.22 2.07
CA GLU A 466 -0.65 -15.23 1.80
C GLU A 466 -0.35 -15.08 0.29
N GLY A 467 -0.27 -16.17 -0.46
CA GLY A 467 -0.18 -16.15 -1.93
C GLY A 467 -1.42 -15.54 -2.58
N ARG A 468 -2.63 -15.89 -2.13
CA ARG A 468 -3.89 -15.29 -2.59
C ARG A 468 -3.95 -13.79 -2.30
N MET A 469 -3.45 -13.36 -1.14
CA MET A 469 -3.29 -11.94 -0.79
C MET A 469 -2.28 -11.23 -1.69
N THR A 470 -1.20 -11.89 -2.14
CA THR A 470 -0.28 -11.36 -3.16
C THR A 470 -1.00 -11.10 -4.48
N VAL A 471 -1.80 -12.07 -4.96
CA VAL A 471 -2.58 -11.96 -6.21
C VAL A 471 -3.62 -10.84 -6.14
N CYS A 472 -4.46 -10.84 -5.10
CA CYS A 472 -5.50 -9.83 -4.94
C CYS A 472 -4.95 -8.43 -4.60
N ASN A 473 -3.78 -8.31 -3.99
CA ASN A 473 -3.12 -7.02 -3.78
C ASN A 473 -2.91 -6.31 -5.13
N MET A 474 -2.23 -6.98 -6.07
CA MET A 474 -1.79 -6.35 -7.32
C MET A 474 -2.87 -6.25 -8.41
N SER A 475 -4.13 -6.54 -8.11
CA SER A 475 -5.25 -6.36 -9.06
C SER A 475 -5.43 -4.91 -9.51
N ILE A 476 -5.10 -3.94 -8.65
CA ILE A 476 -5.16 -2.51 -8.99
C ILE A 476 -4.01 -2.10 -9.94
N GLU A 477 -2.91 -2.85 -10.00
CA GLU A 477 -1.86 -2.67 -11.02
C GLU A 477 -2.27 -3.20 -12.41
N ALA A 478 -3.34 -3.99 -12.51
CA ALA A 478 -4.06 -4.28 -13.76
C ALA A 478 -5.19 -3.27 -14.05
N GLY A 479 -5.38 -2.25 -13.20
CA GLY A 479 -6.46 -1.26 -13.32
C GLY A 479 -7.83 -1.73 -12.81
N ALA A 480 -7.93 -2.90 -12.19
CA ALA A 480 -9.21 -3.43 -11.69
C ALA A 480 -9.71 -2.68 -10.44
N ARG A 481 -11.03 -2.56 -10.28
CA ARG A 481 -11.64 -1.93 -9.08
C ARG A 481 -11.40 -2.76 -7.82
N ALA A 482 -11.44 -4.08 -7.96
CA ALA A 482 -11.12 -5.06 -6.93
C ALA A 482 -10.66 -6.38 -7.58
N GLY A 483 -9.99 -7.23 -6.81
CA GLY A 483 -9.66 -8.61 -7.19
C GLY A 483 -10.11 -9.58 -6.11
N MET A 484 -10.85 -10.63 -6.48
CA MET A 484 -11.49 -11.56 -5.56
C MET A 484 -11.07 -13.01 -5.85
N ILE A 485 -10.99 -13.83 -4.80
CA ILE A 485 -10.82 -15.28 -4.86
C ILE A 485 -11.95 -15.92 -4.06
N ALA A 486 -12.52 -17.01 -4.55
CA ALA A 486 -13.60 -17.70 -3.87
C ALA A 486 -13.13 -18.35 -2.55
N PRO A 487 -13.88 -18.21 -1.44
CA PRO A 487 -13.49 -18.77 -0.15
C PRO A 487 -13.72 -20.29 -0.10
N ASP A 488 -12.82 -20.97 0.59
CA ASP A 488 -12.69 -22.42 0.67
C ASP A 488 -12.01 -22.86 1.98
N GLU A 489 -11.69 -24.15 2.12
CA GLU A 489 -11.01 -24.73 3.28
C GLU A 489 -9.72 -23.98 3.66
N THR A 490 -8.87 -23.60 2.71
CA THR A 490 -7.65 -22.81 2.97
C THR A 490 -7.98 -21.44 3.58
N THR A 491 -9.07 -20.82 3.13
CA THR A 491 -9.59 -19.57 3.68
C THR A 491 -10.15 -19.77 5.09
N PHE A 492 -10.85 -20.88 5.34
CA PHE A 492 -11.44 -21.20 6.63
C PHE A 492 -10.38 -21.55 7.67
N GLU A 493 -9.39 -22.37 7.33
CA GLU A 493 -8.30 -22.72 8.24
C GLU A 493 -7.48 -21.49 8.64
N TYR A 494 -7.20 -20.58 7.71
CA TYR A 494 -6.52 -19.33 8.02
C TYR A 494 -7.28 -18.46 9.02
N LEU A 495 -8.61 -18.37 8.92
CA LEU A 495 -9.43 -17.52 9.81
C LEU A 495 -9.73 -18.17 11.17
N LYS A 496 -9.63 -19.49 11.28
CA LYS A 496 -10.07 -20.26 12.44
C LYS A 496 -9.32 -19.86 13.71
N GLY A 497 -10.06 -19.37 14.70
CA GLY A 497 -9.50 -18.95 15.99
C GLY A 497 -8.80 -17.58 15.99
N ARG A 498 -8.83 -16.81 14.88
CA ARG A 498 -8.31 -15.42 14.90
C ARG A 498 -9.16 -14.53 15.82
N PRO A 499 -8.59 -13.46 16.42
CA PRO A 499 -9.23 -12.70 17.50
C PRO A 499 -10.62 -12.12 17.20
N ASN A 500 -10.91 -11.75 15.95
CA ASN A 500 -12.21 -11.19 15.55
C ASN A 500 -13.03 -12.14 14.64
N ALA A 501 -12.53 -13.37 14.39
CA ALA A 501 -13.27 -14.36 13.63
C ALA A 501 -14.45 -14.93 14.44
N PRO A 502 -15.52 -15.44 13.77
CA PRO A 502 -16.64 -16.10 14.45
C PRO A 502 -16.21 -17.33 15.27
N GLN A 503 -17.01 -17.72 16.25
CA GLN A 503 -16.66 -18.83 17.17
C GLN A 503 -17.87 -19.67 17.55
N GLY A 504 -17.66 -20.98 17.76
CA GLY A 504 -18.72 -21.93 18.10
C GLY A 504 -19.82 -21.97 17.04
N ALA A 505 -21.08 -21.98 17.44
CA ALA A 505 -22.22 -22.03 16.51
C ALA A 505 -22.33 -20.81 15.55
N ASP A 506 -21.55 -19.74 15.75
CA ASP A 506 -21.46 -18.64 14.77
C ASP A 506 -20.35 -18.89 13.73
N TRP A 507 -19.34 -19.71 14.05
CA TRP A 507 -18.36 -20.21 13.08
C TRP A 507 -19.02 -21.15 12.07
N ASP A 508 -19.83 -22.09 12.54
CA ASP A 508 -20.47 -23.10 11.68
C ASP A 508 -21.39 -22.44 10.63
N LYS A 509 -22.18 -21.44 11.05
CA LYS A 509 -23.02 -20.61 10.15
C LYS A 509 -22.19 -19.74 9.21
N ALA A 510 -21.05 -19.23 9.68
CA ALA A 510 -20.18 -18.39 8.87
C ALA A 510 -19.57 -19.23 7.74
N VAL A 511 -19.04 -20.41 8.03
CA VAL A 511 -18.57 -21.37 7.01
C VAL A 511 -19.69 -21.76 6.05
N GLU A 512 -20.89 -22.10 6.52
CA GLU A 512 -22.05 -22.40 5.65
C GLU A 512 -22.36 -21.23 4.68
N TYR A 513 -22.35 -19.99 5.19
CA TYR A 513 -22.52 -18.80 4.35
C TYR A 513 -21.35 -18.61 3.37
N TRP A 514 -20.10 -18.72 3.85
CA TRP A 514 -18.91 -18.51 3.03
C TRP A 514 -18.81 -19.51 1.89
N THR A 515 -19.07 -20.81 2.12
CA THR A 515 -19.14 -21.83 1.06
C THR A 515 -20.18 -21.49 -0.02
N SER A 516 -21.29 -20.82 0.33
CA SER A 516 -22.32 -20.39 -0.64
C SER A 516 -21.90 -19.22 -1.55
N LEU A 517 -20.79 -18.54 -1.24
CA LEU A 517 -20.28 -17.39 -2.00
C LEU A 517 -19.55 -17.77 -3.29
N ARG A 518 -19.02 -19.01 -3.38
CA ARG A 518 -18.35 -19.49 -4.60
C ARG A 518 -19.26 -19.29 -5.82
N THR A 519 -18.73 -18.79 -6.92
CA THR A 519 -19.45 -18.58 -8.18
C THR A 519 -20.25 -19.82 -8.60
N ASP A 520 -21.47 -19.60 -9.07
CA ASP A 520 -22.35 -20.67 -9.57
C ASP A 520 -21.80 -21.25 -10.90
N ASP A 521 -22.01 -22.54 -11.17
CA ASP A 521 -21.37 -23.23 -12.32
C ASP A 521 -21.88 -22.73 -13.70
N ASP A 522 -23.04 -22.07 -13.74
CA ASP A 522 -23.65 -21.47 -14.94
C ASP A 522 -23.55 -19.93 -14.98
N ALA A 523 -22.76 -19.32 -14.09
CA ALA A 523 -22.52 -17.88 -14.08
C ALA A 523 -21.72 -17.43 -15.32
N VAL A 524 -22.04 -16.23 -15.82
CA VAL A 524 -21.41 -15.63 -17.01
C VAL A 524 -20.64 -14.37 -16.60
N PHE A 525 -19.40 -14.24 -17.06
CA PHE A 525 -18.57 -13.05 -16.86
C PHE A 525 -18.65 -12.11 -18.09
N ASP A 526 -18.52 -10.79 -17.88
CA ASP A 526 -18.44 -9.81 -18.97
C ASP A 526 -17.17 -9.99 -19.83
N THR A 527 -16.10 -10.57 -19.26
CA THR A 527 -14.85 -10.87 -19.95
C THR A 527 -14.15 -12.07 -19.29
N GLU A 528 -13.52 -12.94 -20.09
CA GLU A 528 -12.74 -14.08 -19.61
C GLU A 528 -11.32 -14.06 -20.19
N VAL A 529 -10.35 -14.41 -19.35
CA VAL A 529 -8.94 -14.59 -19.70
C VAL A 529 -8.48 -15.94 -19.17
N VAL A 530 -7.83 -16.74 -20.02
CA VAL A 530 -7.28 -18.06 -19.67
C VAL A 530 -5.76 -18.02 -19.73
N ILE A 531 -5.09 -18.70 -18.79
CA ILE A 531 -3.65 -18.84 -18.68
C ILE A 531 -3.34 -20.31 -18.36
N ASP A 532 -2.40 -20.92 -19.08
CA ASP A 532 -1.83 -22.22 -18.71
C ASP A 532 -0.73 -21.98 -17.66
N ALA A 533 -0.84 -22.62 -16.49
CA ALA A 533 0.16 -22.51 -15.45
C ALA A 533 1.52 -23.09 -15.87
N ALA A 534 1.56 -24.07 -16.78
CA ALA A 534 2.78 -24.71 -17.27
C ALA A 534 3.64 -23.80 -18.17
N GLU A 535 3.09 -22.68 -18.68
CA GLU A 535 3.85 -21.65 -19.39
C GLU A 535 4.58 -20.69 -18.42
N LEU A 536 4.29 -20.73 -17.12
CA LEU A 536 4.82 -19.81 -16.14
C LEU A 536 6.22 -20.22 -15.65
N THR A 537 7.06 -19.22 -15.43
CA THR A 537 8.41 -19.32 -14.86
C THR A 537 8.66 -18.09 -13.99
N PRO A 538 9.73 -18.04 -13.16
CA PRO A 538 10.04 -16.86 -12.34
C PRO A 538 10.08 -15.58 -13.18
N PHE A 539 9.47 -14.50 -12.68
CA PHE A 539 9.07 -13.34 -13.51
C PHE A 539 9.61 -12.02 -12.95
N VAL A 540 9.90 -11.06 -13.81
CA VAL A 540 10.49 -9.77 -13.40
C VAL A 540 10.03 -8.61 -14.28
N THR A 541 9.82 -7.42 -13.69
CA THR A 541 9.62 -6.19 -14.48
C THR A 541 10.94 -5.65 -14.99
N TRP A 542 11.04 -5.38 -16.29
CA TRP A 542 12.22 -4.74 -16.91
C TRP A 542 12.07 -3.21 -17.02
N GLY A 543 10.83 -2.72 -17.15
CA GLY A 543 10.52 -1.30 -17.35
C GLY A 543 10.05 -0.56 -16.10
N THR A 544 9.28 0.52 -16.29
CA THR A 544 8.84 1.46 -15.24
C THR A 544 7.38 1.25 -14.80
N ASN A 545 6.74 0.14 -15.18
CA ASN A 545 5.44 -0.26 -14.62
C ASN A 545 5.28 -1.80 -14.58
N PRO A 546 4.29 -2.35 -13.85
CA PRO A 546 4.12 -3.79 -13.69
C PRO A 546 3.73 -4.55 -14.96
N GLY A 547 3.16 -3.87 -15.97
CA GLY A 547 2.89 -4.46 -17.28
C GLY A 547 4.14 -4.60 -18.16
N GLN A 548 5.23 -3.90 -17.84
CA GLN A 548 6.53 -4.04 -18.50
C GLN A 548 7.37 -5.12 -17.80
N GLY A 549 6.90 -6.37 -17.86
CA GLY A 549 7.57 -7.54 -17.31
C GLY A 549 7.68 -8.72 -18.27
N LEU A 550 8.62 -9.61 -17.97
CA LEU A 550 8.98 -10.79 -18.76
C LEU A 550 9.41 -11.95 -17.83
N PRO A 551 9.41 -13.19 -18.34
CA PRO A 551 10.12 -14.30 -17.70
C PRO A 551 11.60 -13.98 -17.46
N LEU A 552 12.14 -14.34 -16.30
CA LEU A 552 13.54 -14.09 -15.91
C LEU A 552 14.57 -14.86 -16.76
N GLY A 553 14.14 -15.72 -17.68
CA GLY A 553 15.00 -16.33 -18.70
C GLY A 553 15.25 -15.46 -19.93
N GLU A 554 14.47 -14.39 -20.15
CA GLU A 554 14.48 -13.56 -21.35
C GLU A 554 15.55 -12.46 -21.33
N SER A 555 15.63 -11.72 -22.44
CA SER A 555 16.35 -10.44 -22.54
C SER A 555 15.42 -9.22 -22.44
N VAL A 556 16.00 -8.08 -22.07
CA VAL A 556 15.41 -6.74 -22.24
C VAL A 556 14.94 -6.58 -23.70
N PRO A 557 13.68 -6.18 -23.96
CA PRO A 557 13.14 -6.12 -25.31
C PRO A 557 13.80 -5.00 -26.14
N ASP A 558 13.79 -5.17 -27.46
CA ASP A 558 14.22 -4.14 -28.41
C ASP A 558 13.01 -3.32 -28.89
N PRO A 559 12.93 -2.00 -28.61
CA PRO A 559 11.85 -1.16 -29.11
C PRO A 559 11.75 -1.13 -30.65
N ALA A 560 12.86 -1.33 -31.37
CA ALA A 560 12.85 -1.38 -32.83
C ALA A 560 12.05 -2.59 -33.38
N ALA A 561 11.83 -3.62 -32.57
CA ALA A 561 11.00 -4.78 -32.90
C ALA A 561 9.52 -4.61 -32.49
N ILE A 562 9.13 -3.48 -31.88
CA ILE A 562 7.74 -3.19 -31.50
C ILE A 562 7.07 -2.39 -32.62
N ASP A 563 6.11 -3.00 -33.34
CA ASP A 563 5.39 -2.33 -34.45
C ASP A 563 4.56 -1.11 -34.01
N ASP A 564 3.89 -1.24 -32.86
CA ASP A 564 3.02 -0.22 -32.27
C ASP A 564 3.85 1.00 -31.80
N PRO A 565 3.63 2.20 -32.37
CA PRO A 565 4.50 3.35 -32.12
C PRO A 565 4.38 3.90 -30.70
N VAL A 566 3.21 3.73 -30.05
CA VAL A 566 2.99 4.19 -28.66
C VAL A 566 3.69 3.23 -27.70
N LYS A 567 3.57 1.91 -27.93
CA LYS A 567 4.31 0.91 -27.14
C LYS A 567 5.82 1.01 -27.36
N ARG A 568 6.27 1.32 -28.58
CA ARG A 568 7.69 1.61 -28.87
C ARG A 568 8.19 2.79 -28.06
N GLN A 569 7.53 3.95 -28.14
CA GLN A 569 7.95 5.14 -27.39
C GLN A 569 7.94 4.92 -25.87
N ASN A 570 6.94 4.18 -25.36
CA ASN A 570 6.86 3.82 -23.94
C ASN A 570 7.93 2.80 -23.52
N ALA A 571 8.42 1.95 -24.42
CA ALA A 571 9.56 1.08 -24.17
C ALA A 571 10.87 1.88 -24.21
N GLU A 572 11.09 2.73 -25.21
CA GLU A 572 12.26 3.62 -25.32
C GLU A 572 12.47 4.45 -24.05
N ARG A 573 11.42 5.15 -23.58
CA ARG A 573 11.46 5.93 -22.34
C ARG A 573 11.72 5.07 -21.10
N ALA A 574 11.12 3.88 -21.02
CA ALA A 574 11.34 2.97 -19.89
C ALA A 574 12.79 2.45 -19.85
N LEU A 575 13.39 2.15 -21.01
CA LEU A 575 14.80 1.74 -21.09
C LEU A 575 15.76 2.88 -20.75
N GLU A 576 15.47 4.11 -21.18
CA GLU A 576 16.22 5.32 -20.80
C GLU A 576 16.19 5.53 -19.28
N TYR A 577 14.99 5.57 -18.67
CA TYR A 577 14.83 5.71 -17.23
C TYR A 577 15.56 4.60 -16.47
N MET A 578 15.29 3.35 -16.83
CA MET A 578 15.87 2.17 -16.18
C MET A 578 17.37 1.98 -16.50
N GLY A 579 17.94 2.77 -17.41
CA GLY A 579 19.34 2.66 -17.82
C GLY A 579 19.68 1.25 -18.32
N LEU A 580 18.88 0.74 -19.25
CA LEU A 580 18.99 -0.61 -19.81
C LEU A 580 19.26 -0.55 -21.32
N THR A 581 20.01 -1.53 -21.82
CA THR A 581 20.26 -1.70 -23.27
C THR A 581 19.40 -2.85 -23.80
N ALA A 582 18.76 -2.65 -24.95
CA ALA A 582 18.01 -3.69 -25.65
C ALA A 582 18.87 -4.96 -25.86
N GLY A 583 18.23 -6.13 -25.75
CA GLY A 583 18.88 -7.43 -25.92
C GLY A 583 19.73 -7.92 -24.73
N THR A 584 19.99 -7.09 -23.71
CA THR A 584 20.70 -7.51 -22.49
C THR A 584 19.92 -8.63 -21.78
N PRO A 585 20.50 -9.81 -21.51
CA PRO A 585 19.84 -10.85 -20.72
C PRO A 585 19.41 -10.31 -19.36
N LEU A 586 18.17 -10.58 -18.94
CA LEU A 586 17.66 -10.05 -17.67
C LEU A 586 18.55 -10.49 -16.49
N ARG A 587 19.12 -11.69 -16.56
CA ARG A 587 20.06 -12.24 -15.57
C ARG A 587 21.42 -11.56 -15.49
N ASP A 588 21.77 -10.70 -16.46
CA ASP A 588 23.01 -9.91 -16.43
C ASP A 588 22.81 -8.52 -15.80
N ILE A 589 21.56 -8.14 -15.50
CA ILE A 589 21.23 -6.88 -14.83
C ILE A 589 21.67 -6.94 -13.37
N LYS A 590 22.76 -6.24 -13.04
CA LYS A 590 23.25 -6.03 -11.68
C LYS A 590 22.36 -5.09 -10.88
N VAL A 591 22.22 -5.33 -9.58
CA VAL A 591 21.48 -4.47 -8.65
C VAL A 591 22.39 -3.93 -7.53
N ASP A 592 22.01 -2.79 -6.95
CA ASP A 592 22.69 -2.15 -5.83
C ASP A 592 21.96 -2.42 -4.49
N THR A 593 20.62 -2.49 -4.53
CA THR A 593 19.77 -2.76 -3.38
C THR A 593 18.79 -3.91 -3.64
N VAL A 594 18.41 -4.65 -2.60
CA VAL A 594 17.31 -5.61 -2.59
C VAL A 594 16.35 -5.27 -1.45
N PHE A 595 15.05 -5.28 -1.73
CA PHE A 595 14.00 -5.00 -0.74
C PHE A 595 12.99 -6.14 -0.67
N VAL A 596 12.85 -6.73 0.52
CA VAL A 596 11.80 -7.69 0.88
C VAL A 596 10.85 -7.02 1.87
N GLY A 597 9.56 -7.05 1.60
CA GLY A 597 8.52 -6.52 2.48
C GLY A 597 7.28 -6.01 1.74
N SER A 598 6.68 -4.94 2.29
CA SER A 598 5.39 -4.33 1.91
C SER A 598 4.14 -5.16 2.26
N CYS A 599 2.95 -4.59 2.01
CA CYS A 599 1.67 -5.30 2.08
C CYS A 599 1.57 -6.49 1.12
N THR A 600 2.35 -6.47 0.03
CA THR A 600 2.38 -7.52 -0.99
C THR A 600 3.06 -8.78 -0.44
N ASN A 601 4.30 -8.65 0.04
CA ASN A 601 5.21 -9.77 0.29
C ASN A 601 6.10 -9.51 1.54
N GLY A 602 5.46 -9.28 2.68
CA GLY A 602 6.08 -9.10 4.01
C GLY A 602 5.47 -10.02 5.08
N ARG A 603 4.92 -11.16 4.67
CA ARG A 603 4.19 -12.12 5.51
C ARG A 603 5.11 -13.29 5.89
N ILE A 604 4.70 -14.17 6.79
CA ILE A 604 5.60 -15.18 7.34
C ILE A 604 6.12 -16.18 6.29
N GLU A 605 5.32 -16.51 5.25
CA GLU A 605 5.81 -17.36 4.16
C GLU A 605 6.85 -16.66 3.27
N ASP A 606 6.72 -15.35 3.02
CA ASP A 606 7.71 -14.57 2.25
C ASP A 606 9.07 -14.60 2.97
N LEU A 607 9.03 -14.40 4.29
CA LEU A 607 10.23 -14.41 5.14
C LEU A 607 10.87 -15.80 5.25
N ARG A 608 10.07 -16.88 5.30
CA ARG A 608 10.57 -18.26 5.25
C ARG A 608 11.23 -18.57 3.90
N ALA A 609 10.60 -18.18 2.79
CA ALA A 609 11.15 -18.38 1.45
C ALA A 609 12.48 -17.63 1.27
N VAL A 610 12.57 -16.40 1.79
CA VAL A 610 13.81 -15.61 1.80
C VAL A 610 14.87 -16.24 2.70
N ALA A 611 14.53 -16.64 3.93
CA ALA A 611 15.47 -17.29 4.84
C ALA A 611 16.03 -18.61 4.27
N GLY A 612 15.19 -19.46 3.65
CA GLY A 612 15.64 -20.71 3.03
C GLY A 612 16.59 -20.53 1.83
N VAL A 613 16.51 -19.38 1.14
CA VAL A 613 17.48 -19.02 0.09
C VAL A 613 18.75 -18.41 0.69
N LEU A 614 18.64 -17.64 1.79
CA LEU A 614 19.78 -17.03 2.48
C LEU A 614 20.57 -18.00 3.38
N GLU A 615 20.00 -19.14 3.78
CA GLU A 615 20.63 -20.09 4.70
C GLU A 615 21.99 -20.58 4.17
N GLY A 616 23.04 -20.43 5.00
CA GLY A 616 24.42 -20.77 4.65
C GLY A 616 25.08 -19.86 3.61
N ARG A 617 24.35 -18.88 3.04
CA ARG A 617 24.83 -17.97 1.99
C ARG A 617 25.12 -16.57 2.55
N LYS A 618 25.57 -15.66 1.69
CA LYS A 618 25.85 -14.25 2.00
C LYS A 618 25.26 -13.35 0.93
N VAL A 619 24.85 -12.14 1.32
CA VAL A 619 24.58 -11.04 0.38
C VAL A 619 25.90 -10.66 -0.32
N ALA A 620 25.84 -10.34 -1.62
CA ALA A 620 27.01 -10.03 -2.43
C ALA A 620 27.71 -8.72 -2.02
N ASP A 621 29.03 -8.65 -2.20
CA ASP A 621 29.83 -7.45 -1.90
C ASP A 621 29.30 -6.21 -2.63
N GLY A 622 28.91 -5.19 -1.86
CA GLY A 622 28.36 -3.93 -2.37
C GLY A 622 26.84 -3.89 -2.52
N VAL A 623 26.13 -5.00 -2.30
CA VAL A 623 24.65 -5.04 -2.34
C VAL A 623 24.07 -4.79 -0.95
N ARG A 624 23.10 -3.88 -0.86
CA ARG A 624 22.31 -3.63 0.36
C ARG A 624 21.01 -4.43 0.33
N MET A 625 20.78 -5.36 1.25
CA MET A 625 19.50 -6.08 1.36
C MET A 625 18.72 -5.63 2.61
N LEU A 626 17.48 -5.16 2.42
CA LEU A 626 16.55 -4.84 3.51
C LEU A 626 15.45 -5.91 3.58
N VAL A 627 15.14 -6.39 4.79
CA VAL A 627 14.02 -7.31 5.03
C VAL A 627 13.08 -6.74 6.10
N VAL A 628 11.87 -6.39 5.68
CA VAL A 628 10.88 -5.62 6.44
C VAL A 628 9.60 -6.45 6.65
N PRO A 629 9.29 -6.87 7.89
CA PRO A 629 8.04 -7.54 8.22
C PRO A 629 6.81 -6.64 8.02
N GLY A 630 5.70 -7.22 7.57
CA GLY A 630 4.44 -6.51 7.34
C GLY A 630 3.65 -6.16 8.62
N SER A 631 4.03 -6.72 9.77
CA SER A 631 3.50 -6.34 11.09
C SER A 631 4.39 -6.83 12.23
N MET A 632 4.24 -6.24 13.43
CA MET A 632 5.00 -6.62 14.62
C MET A 632 4.80 -8.10 14.99
N LYS A 633 3.62 -8.67 14.76
CA LYS A 633 3.39 -10.11 14.94
C LYS A 633 4.08 -11.00 13.92
N VAL A 634 4.25 -10.57 12.67
CA VAL A 634 5.05 -11.32 11.69
C VAL A 634 6.53 -11.26 12.08
N LYS A 635 7.02 -10.10 12.54
CA LYS A 635 8.36 -9.94 13.10
C LYS A 635 8.60 -10.87 14.29
N GLN A 636 7.74 -10.79 15.31
CA GLN A 636 7.80 -11.65 16.51
C GLN A 636 7.75 -13.14 16.16
N GLN A 637 6.95 -13.54 15.16
CA GLN A 637 6.89 -14.93 14.71
C GLN A 637 8.18 -15.35 13.98
N ALA A 638 8.72 -14.52 13.10
CA ALA A 638 9.96 -14.78 12.40
C ALA A 638 11.17 -14.89 13.36
N GLU A 639 11.18 -14.09 14.43
CA GLU A 639 12.19 -14.14 15.51
C GLU A 639 12.02 -15.39 16.40
N GLN A 640 10.79 -15.86 16.63
CA GLN A 640 10.52 -17.15 17.29
C GLN A 640 10.91 -18.36 16.43
N GLU A 641 10.85 -18.22 15.11
CA GLU A 641 11.26 -19.24 14.13
C GLU A 641 12.76 -19.14 13.76
N GLY A 642 13.50 -18.16 14.29
CA GLY A 642 14.93 -17.95 14.04
C GLY A 642 15.28 -17.42 12.65
N LEU A 643 14.29 -16.97 11.88
CA LEU A 643 14.48 -16.45 10.51
C LEU A 643 15.29 -15.14 10.53
N ASP A 644 15.09 -14.32 11.57
CA ASP A 644 15.84 -13.10 11.86
C ASP A 644 17.36 -13.35 11.91
N GLN A 645 17.76 -14.46 12.53
CA GLN A 645 19.16 -14.87 12.68
C GLN A 645 19.73 -15.35 11.35
N VAL A 646 18.97 -16.08 10.52
CA VAL A 646 19.39 -16.49 9.18
C VAL A 646 19.56 -15.27 8.27
N ILE A 647 18.58 -14.37 8.27
CA ILE A 647 18.59 -13.11 7.51
C ILE A 647 19.82 -12.27 7.92
N SER A 648 19.98 -11.99 9.21
CA SER A 648 21.10 -11.19 9.74
C SER A 648 22.45 -11.86 9.52
N ALA A 649 22.53 -13.20 9.63
CA ALA A 649 23.75 -13.96 9.36
C ALA A 649 24.16 -13.92 7.89
N SER A 650 23.23 -13.72 6.94
CA SER A 650 23.58 -13.51 5.53
C SER A 650 24.26 -12.16 5.26
N GLY A 651 24.10 -11.18 6.17
CA GLY A 651 24.51 -9.78 5.97
C GLY A 651 23.37 -8.85 5.55
N ALA A 652 22.15 -9.37 5.41
CA ALA A 652 20.95 -8.57 5.18
C ALA A 652 20.50 -7.83 6.45
N GLU A 653 19.88 -6.67 6.27
CA GLU A 653 19.32 -5.84 7.33
C GLU A 653 17.94 -6.36 7.75
N TRP A 654 17.85 -6.95 8.95
CA TRP A 654 16.57 -7.22 9.61
C TRP A 654 16.01 -5.93 10.21
N ARG A 655 14.75 -5.59 9.90
CA ARG A 655 14.15 -4.29 10.21
C ARG A 655 12.85 -4.39 11.04
N GLU A 656 12.35 -3.23 11.47
CA GLU A 656 11.05 -3.07 12.13
C GLU A 656 9.89 -2.96 11.13
N ALA A 657 8.65 -3.15 11.57
CA ALA A 657 7.50 -3.33 10.67
C ALA A 657 6.88 -2.03 10.12
N GLY A 658 6.73 -1.94 8.79
CA GLY A 658 6.07 -0.80 8.11
C GLY A 658 6.11 -0.89 6.58
N CYS A 659 5.47 0.06 5.88
CA CYS A 659 5.42 0.08 4.42
C CYS A 659 6.79 0.30 3.76
N SER A 660 7.70 1.04 4.44
CA SER A 660 9.10 1.22 4.03
C SER A 660 9.24 1.70 2.57
N MET A 661 10.23 1.18 1.86
CA MET A 661 10.59 1.54 0.48
C MET A 661 9.47 1.26 -0.55
N CYS A 662 8.35 0.64 -0.17
CA CYS A 662 7.19 0.45 -1.05
C CYS A 662 6.47 1.76 -1.45
N LEU A 663 6.67 2.83 -0.68
CA LEU A 663 6.19 4.19 -0.99
C LEU A 663 7.25 5.28 -0.73
N ALA A 664 8.35 4.96 -0.02
CA ALA A 664 9.45 5.88 0.24
C ALA A 664 9.01 7.21 0.92
N MET A 665 8.01 7.14 1.81
CA MET A 665 7.65 8.26 2.71
C MET A 665 8.59 8.30 3.92
N ASN A 666 8.80 7.15 4.58
CA ASN A 666 9.77 6.98 5.66
C ASN A 666 11.25 7.06 5.16
N PRO A 667 12.28 6.91 6.01
CA PRO A 667 13.70 7.02 5.59
C PRO A 667 14.21 5.98 4.56
N ASP A 668 13.47 4.91 4.29
CA ASP A 668 13.89 3.83 3.40
C ASP A 668 13.67 4.22 1.94
N LYS A 669 14.71 4.76 1.28
CA LYS A 669 14.65 5.26 -0.10
C LYS A 669 15.85 4.79 -0.94
N LEU A 670 15.64 4.71 -2.24
CA LEU A 670 16.68 4.65 -3.27
C LEU A 670 17.22 6.05 -3.58
N THR A 671 18.48 6.09 -4.00
CA THR A 671 19.16 7.28 -4.52
C THR A 671 19.11 7.33 -6.06
N PRO A 672 19.34 8.51 -6.70
CA PRO A 672 19.23 8.62 -8.15
C PRO A 672 20.20 7.69 -8.89
N GLY A 673 19.65 6.84 -9.76
CA GLY A 673 20.39 5.86 -10.55
C GLY A 673 20.59 4.49 -9.89
N GLU A 674 20.38 4.38 -8.57
CA GLU A 674 20.45 3.14 -7.79
C GLU A 674 19.38 2.15 -8.25
N ARG A 675 19.75 0.88 -8.45
CA ARG A 675 18.85 -0.17 -8.90
C ARG A 675 18.46 -1.13 -7.80
N SER A 676 17.15 -1.32 -7.64
CA SER A 676 16.54 -2.27 -6.72
C SER A 676 15.94 -3.50 -7.41
N ALA A 677 16.11 -4.68 -6.81
CA ALA A 677 15.12 -5.75 -6.92
C ALA A 677 14.21 -5.73 -5.69
N SER A 678 12.90 -5.61 -5.90
CA SER A 678 11.92 -5.29 -4.86
C SER A 678 10.74 -6.26 -4.88
N THR A 679 10.30 -6.72 -3.71
CA THR A 679 9.05 -7.47 -3.56
C THR A 679 7.81 -6.57 -3.43
N SER A 680 7.94 -5.25 -3.65
CA SER A 680 6.82 -4.31 -3.72
C SER A 680 5.86 -4.62 -4.89
N ASN A 681 4.78 -3.85 -4.99
CA ASN A 681 3.78 -3.94 -6.07
C ASN A 681 3.94 -2.86 -7.16
N ARG A 682 4.70 -1.79 -6.91
CA ARG A 682 4.86 -0.66 -7.85
C ARG A 682 6.33 -0.30 -8.08
N ASN A 683 6.68 -0.16 -9.36
CA ASN A 683 7.98 0.28 -9.90
C ASN A 683 7.88 1.58 -10.74
N PHE A 684 6.79 2.34 -10.60
CA PHE A 684 6.61 3.65 -11.24
C PHE A 684 7.77 4.61 -10.94
N GLU A 685 8.08 5.49 -11.88
CA GLU A 685 9.20 6.42 -11.80
C GLU A 685 9.17 7.23 -10.49
N GLY A 686 10.24 7.14 -9.69
CA GLY A 686 10.36 7.82 -8.39
C GLY A 686 9.67 7.12 -7.21
N ARG A 687 8.91 6.04 -7.41
CA ARG A 687 8.07 5.39 -6.36
C ARG A 687 8.84 4.90 -5.14
N GLN A 688 10.09 4.46 -5.33
CA GLN A 688 10.97 3.99 -4.25
C GLN A 688 12.03 5.05 -3.85
N GLY A 689 11.97 6.25 -4.43
CA GLY A 689 12.98 7.30 -4.32
C GLY A 689 13.20 7.99 -5.68
N PRO A 690 13.33 9.34 -5.74
CA PRO A 690 13.51 10.05 -7.01
C PRO A 690 14.72 9.54 -7.83
N GLY A 691 14.45 9.06 -9.05
CA GLY A 691 15.46 8.50 -9.94
C GLY A 691 15.93 7.07 -9.60
N GLY A 692 15.34 6.42 -8.60
CA GLY A 692 15.63 5.02 -8.26
C GLY A 692 14.95 4.04 -9.25
N ARG A 693 15.67 2.99 -9.66
CA ARG A 693 15.29 2.06 -10.73
C ARG A 693 14.81 0.74 -10.14
N THR A 694 13.55 0.36 -10.34
CA THR A 694 12.93 -0.73 -9.58
C THR A 694 12.51 -1.90 -10.46
N HIS A 695 12.98 -3.11 -10.12
CA HIS A 695 12.55 -4.38 -10.69
C HIS A 695 11.66 -5.12 -9.68
N LEU A 696 10.39 -5.38 -10.03
CA LEU A 696 9.49 -6.17 -9.19
C LEU A 696 9.76 -7.65 -9.39
N VAL A 697 9.91 -8.38 -8.28
CA VAL A 697 10.27 -9.81 -8.25
C VAL A 697 9.53 -10.55 -7.12
N SER A 698 9.54 -11.89 -7.17
CA SER A 698 9.11 -12.73 -6.05
C SER A 698 10.16 -12.77 -4.91
N PRO A 699 9.79 -13.11 -3.65
CA PRO A 699 10.72 -13.10 -2.52
C PRO A 699 11.92 -14.04 -2.70
N ALA A 700 11.72 -15.20 -3.32
CA ALA A 700 12.79 -16.16 -3.58
C ALA A 700 13.77 -15.65 -4.66
N VAL A 701 13.26 -14.97 -5.70
CA VAL A 701 14.09 -14.26 -6.70
C VAL A 701 14.82 -13.09 -6.06
N ALA A 702 14.19 -12.31 -5.17
CA ALA A 702 14.84 -11.23 -4.43
C ALA A 702 16.04 -11.74 -3.60
N ALA A 703 15.86 -12.83 -2.84
CA ALA A 703 16.94 -13.42 -2.04
C ALA A 703 18.08 -13.98 -2.91
N ALA A 704 17.78 -14.68 -4.01
CA ALA A 704 18.81 -15.18 -4.92
C ALA A 704 19.55 -14.04 -5.65
N THR A 705 18.82 -12.96 -5.96
CA THR A 705 19.38 -11.72 -6.50
C THR A 705 20.33 -11.04 -5.52
N ALA A 706 19.99 -11.01 -4.23
CA ALA A 706 20.88 -10.46 -3.18
C ALA A 706 22.18 -11.25 -3.03
N VAL A 707 22.13 -12.59 -3.16
CA VAL A 707 23.30 -13.47 -3.08
C VAL A 707 24.24 -13.35 -4.30
N THR A 708 23.69 -13.07 -5.49
CA THR A 708 24.46 -13.04 -6.75
C THR A 708 24.80 -11.64 -7.26
N GLY A 709 24.17 -10.59 -6.72
CA GLY A 709 24.34 -9.18 -7.13
C GLY A 709 23.76 -8.82 -8.51
N ARG A 710 22.90 -9.69 -9.06
CA ARG A 710 22.22 -9.55 -10.35
C ARG A 710 20.90 -10.32 -10.31
N LEU A 711 19.95 -10.02 -11.20
CA LEU A 711 18.66 -10.71 -11.21
C LEU A 711 18.86 -12.24 -11.38
N ALA A 712 18.40 -13.03 -10.41
CA ALA A 712 18.65 -14.47 -10.37
C ALA A 712 17.50 -15.22 -9.67
N ALA A 713 17.24 -16.46 -10.09
CA ALA A 713 16.31 -17.37 -9.41
C ALA A 713 17.06 -18.26 -8.39
N PRO A 714 16.37 -18.90 -7.43
CA PRO A 714 16.98 -19.88 -6.54
C PRO A 714 17.68 -21.05 -7.26
N ALA A 715 17.29 -21.34 -8.50
CA ALA A 715 17.90 -22.36 -9.35
C ALA A 715 19.26 -21.95 -9.98
N ASP A 716 19.71 -20.70 -9.75
CA ASP A 716 21.00 -20.16 -10.20
C ASP A 716 22.09 -20.19 -9.11
N LEU A 717 21.86 -20.89 -7.98
CA LEU A 717 22.66 -20.87 -6.73
C LEU A 717 23.34 -22.21 -6.37
#